data_AF-A0A8H6TDW6-F1
#
_entry.id   AF-A0A8H6TDW6-F1
#
_cell.length_a   1.000
_cell.length_b   1.000
_cell.length_c   1.000
_cell.angle_alpha   90.00
_cell.angle_beta   90.00
_cell.angle_gamma   90.00
#
_symmetry.space_group_name_H-M   'P 1'
#
loop_
_entity.id
_entity.type
_entity.pdbx_description
1 polymer ?
#
loop_
_entity_poly.entity_id
_entity_poly.type
_entity_poly.pdbx_seq_one_letter_code
_entity_poly.pdbx_strand_id
1 'polypeptide(L)'
;MPSLQMRLTFALISFAESVVCLAPSGPWDAFNYAPNSRVVYPASIHSTVGAVTGADALLDNTGSATLSGNGSWLTLDFGKEVGGLISLNFDAVSSTSSLALSFTESPMFIRSFASDDSSFPDASTTYDAVFPIPAPLSTGLWTQPEFSLRGGFRYLSIVLTGAQLAISNVSCAISFMPHVDNLRAYAGYFYAKDPFYHDPDFLTKVWMAGAYTVQTNTVPLDTGRMVPFESAGHWANNATLGVAGPIIVDGAKRDRAVWPGDMGIAVPTQFVSTNDLIPTRNAISTMFAHINPKTGALPESGPPLSQLNSDTYHCWTLIGTHNYYLYSGDRVWLQTIWTNYTKAVAFLEAKVNSTNGLMNVTGLRDWARQGGGGFNAEGNAILYRVLLTSAELGEAMALPDLRDAWLANATALKTAYNRAFWVPSLGMYRDNMTTTLTPQDANSLAILFNLTQTKEQAALISTGLEKNWNELGPVAPKLPDTISPFISSFELQAHFVAGNATRAMDLLHREWGYMLSTNLSVQSTLLEGFTANGSLGYRANVGYNHDAAYTSHAHGWSTGPTSALTIYVLGLSVTGVQGSTWQIAPQTAGLPGAEGGFETSLGRFDAAWTTTETTFALTVNTPTATEGLFLLPVEFEGSSVKVDGKKVALDGRSLVLSGGEHGIVATVRR
;
A
#
# COMPACT_ATOMS: atom_id res chain seq x y z
N MET A 1 -9.49 65.82 13.86
CA MET A 1 -10.57 64.83 13.58
C MET A 1 -11.20 65.25 12.26
N PRO A 2 -11.12 64.41 11.21
CA PRO A 2 -12.01 63.26 11.08
C PRO A 2 -11.35 61.95 10.59
N SER A 3 -12.18 60.92 10.62
CA SER A 3 -12.04 59.48 10.44
C SER A 3 -11.34 58.96 9.17
N LEU A 4 -10.45 57.98 9.37
CA LEU A 4 -9.91 57.11 8.33
C LEU A 4 -10.83 55.88 8.19
N GLN A 5 -11.57 55.77 7.09
CA GLN A 5 -12.34 54.58 6.73
C GLN A 5 -11.40 53.55 6.09
N MET A 6 -11.17 52.43 6.81
CA MET A 6 -10.48 51.26 6.30
C MET A 6 -11.46 50.45 5.45
N ARG A 7 -11.20 50.35 4.14
CA ARG A 7 -11.96 49.48 3.23
C ARG A 7 -11.44 48.04 3.39
N LEU A 8 -12.25 47.17 3.98
CA LEU A 8 -12.07 45.72 3.94
C LEU A 8 -12.52 45.19 2.58
N THR A 9 -11.57 44.70 1.79
CA THR A 9 -11.85 43.94 0.58
C THR A 9 -12.10 42.49 1.00
N PHE A 10 -13.37 42.07 0.99
CA PHE A 10 -13.73 40.66 1.16
C PHE A 10 -13.33 39.90 -0.11
N ALA A 11 -12.30 39.06 -0.01
CA ALA A 11 -12.04 38.04 -1.01
C ALA A 11 -13.07 36.92 -0.82
N LEU A 12 -13.98 36.76 -1.79
CA LEU A 12 -14.83 35.58 -1.87
C LEU A 12 -13.94 34.37 -2.15
N ILE A 13 -13.77 33.52 -1.15
CA ILE A 13 -13.26 32.16 -1.31
C ILE A 13 -14.41 31.36 -1.94
N SER A 14 -14.35 31.13 -3.26
CA SER A 14 -15.22 30.14 -3.89
C SER A 14 -14.71 28.76 -3.47
N PHE A 15 -15.43 28.09 -2.59
CA PHE A 15 -15.37 26.63 -2.50
C PHE A 15 -15.98 26.11 -3.80
N ALA A 16 -15.14 25.79 -4.78
CA ALA A 16 -15.56 24.91 -5.85
C ALA A 16 -15.77 23.55 -5.17
N GLU A 17 -17.03 23.13 -5.07
CA GLU A 17 -17.35 21.73 -4.80
C GLU A 17 -16.68 20.92 -5.91
N SER A 18 -15.57 20.25 -5.58
CA SER A 18 -14.95 19.27 -6.46
C SER A 18 -15.97 18.16 -6.63
N VAL A 19 -16.61 18.10 -7.79
CA VAL A 19 -17.41 16.95 -8.21
C VAL A 19 -16.41 15.81 -8.36
N VAL A 20 -16.31 14.94 -7.34
CA VAL A 20 -15.53 13.72 -7.41
C VAL A 20 -16.21 12.81 -8.44
N CYS A 21 -15.56 12.59 -9.58
CA CYS A 21 -16.02 11.71 -10.64
C CYS A 21 -15.49 10.29 -10.41
N LEU A 22 -16.42 9.39 -10.06
CA LEU A 22 -16.12 7.97 -9.88
C LEU A 22 -15.52 7.35 -11.14
N ALA A 23 -14.75 6.27 -10.96
CA ALA A 23 -14.39 5.39 -12.05
C ALA A 23 -15.66 5.00 -12.85
N PRO A 24 -15.58 4.93 -14.19
CA PRO A 24 -16.70 4.50 -14.99
C PRO A 24 -17.13 3.08 -14.60
N SER A 25 -18.38 2.72 -14.89
CA SER A 25 -18.82 1.34 -14.76
C SER A 25 -18.18 0.48 -15.84
N GLY A 26 -17.74 -0.72 -15.48
CA GLY A 26 -17.05 -1.61 -16.41
C GLY A 26 -16.84 -3.02 -15.88
N PRO A 27 -16.20 -3.90 -16.67
CA PRO A 27 -15.96 -5.29 -16.28
C PRO A 27 -15.12 -5.43 -15.00
N TRP A 28 -14.31 -4.43 -14.66
CA TRP A 28 -13.53 -4.39 -13.43
C TRP A 28 -14.39 -4.36 -12.15
N ASP A 29 -15.64 -3.87 -12.23
CA ASP A 29 -16.54 -3.76 -11.07
C ASP A 29 -16.83 -5.12 -10.42
N ALA A 30 -16.76 -6.20 -11.21
CA ALA A 30 -16.94 -7.58 -10.75
C ALA A 30 -15.84 -8.03 -9.78
N PHE A 31 -14.67 -7.38 -9.79
CA PHE A 31 -13.50 -7.72 -8.96
C PHE A 31 -13.28 -6.75 -7.81
N ASN A 32 -14.11 -5.72 -7.66
CA ASN A 32 -13.99 -4.79 -6.54
C ASN A 32 -14.41 -5.49 -5.23
N TYR A 33 -13.44 -5.66 -4.32
CA TYR A 33 -13.62 -6.33 -3.04
C TYR A 33 -14.30 -5.45 -1.98
N ALA A 34 -14.40 -4.13 -2.18
CA ALA A 34 -15.00 -3.23 -1.22
C ALA A 34 -16.49 -3.58 -0.94
N PRO A 35 -16.92 -3.62 0.34
CA PRO A 35 -18.33 -3.88 0.68
C PRO A 35 -19.31 -2.89 0.05
N ASN A 36 -20.51 -3.37 -0.33
CA ASN A 36 -21.61 -2.51 -0.81
C ASN A 36 -22.29 -1.71 0.33
N SER A 37 -22.00 -2.04 1.59
CA SER A 37 -22.65 -1.49 2.78
C SER A 37 -21.65 -1.36 3.91
N ARG A 38 -21.88 -0.38 4.79
CA ARG A 38 -21.15 -0.17 6.05
C ARG A 38 -21.42 -1.26 7.08
N VAL A 39 -22.50 -2.02 6.93
CA VAL A 39 -22.82 -3.18 7.73
C VAL A 39 -22.84 -4.41 6.83
N VAL A 40 -21.99 -5.37 7.12
CA VAL A 40 -21.85 -6.62 6.36
C VAL A 40 -22.28 -7.82 7.20
N TYR A 41 -22.75 -8.84 6.49
CA TYR A 41 -23.17 -10.12 7.04
C TYR A 41 -22.23 -11.22 6.54
N PRO A 42 -22.10 -12.33 7.27
CA PRO A 42 -21.28 -13.46 6.82
C PRO A 42 -21.82 -14.05 5.51
N ALA A 43 -20.91 -14.46 4.63
CA ALA A 43 -21.24 -15.04 3.33
C ALA A 43 -21.56 -16.54 3.42
N SER A 44 -20.96 -17.24 4.39
CA SER A 44 -21.20 -18.67 4.61
C SER A 44 -20.90 -19.11 6.04
N ILE A 45 -21.41 -20.29 6.41
CA ILE A 45 -20.99 -21.01 7.61
C ILE A 45 -19.78 -21.85 7.22
N HIS A 46 -18.62 -21.54 7.79
CA HIS A 46 -17.40 -22.30 7.53
C HIS A 46 -17.42 -23.65 8.26
N SER A 47 -17.80 -23.65 9.54
CA SER A 47 -17.84 -24.87 10.35
C SER A 47 -18.75 -24.73 11.56
N THR A 48 -19.23 -25.87 12.07
CA THR A 48 -19.93 -25.99 13.36
C THR A 48 -19.33 -27.14 14.16
N VAL A 49 -19.19 -26.97 15.46
CA VAL A 49 -18.67 -27.98 16.38
C VAL A 49 -19.55 -28.06 17.62
N GLY A 50 -19.87 -29.28 18.06
CA GLY A 50 -20.80 -29.50 19.18
C GLY A 50 -22.27 -29.42 18.75
N ALA A 51 -23.15 -29.04 19.67
CA ALA A 51 -24.59 -28.96 19.42
C ALA A 51 -25.00 -27.55 18.99
N VAL A 52 -24.92 -27.32 17.68
CA VAL A 52 -25.37 -26.10 16.99
C VAL A 52 -26.51 -26.46 16.04
N THR A 53 -27.63 -25.76 16.13
CA THR A 53 -28.77 -25.92 15.21
C THR A 53 -29.14 -24.57 14.59
N GLY A 54 -29.60 -24.57 13.34
CA GLY A 54 -30.04 -23.35 12.65
C GLY A 54 -28.91 -22.37 12.26
N ALA A 55 -27.66 -22.83 12.15
CA ALA A 55 -26.52 -21.96 11.81
C ALA A 55 -26.72 -21.18 10.51
N ASP A 56 -27.28 -21.81 9.47
CA ASP A 56 -27.52 -21.17 8.17
C ASP A 56 -28.47 -19.97 8.24
N ALA A 57 -29.33 -19.90 9.26
CA ALA A 57 -30.24 -18.78 9.46
C ALA A 57 -29.52 -17.46 9.82
N LEU A 58 -28.22 -17.52 10.12
CA LEU A 58 -27.38 -16.35 10.39
C LEU A 58 -26.92 -15.61 9.13
N LEU A 59 -26.93 -16.25 7.95
CA LEU A 59 -26.32 -15.69 6.73
C LEU A 59 -27.15 -14.56 6.11
N ASP A 60 -28.46 -14.68 6.18
CA ASP A 60 -29.45 -13.75 5.63
C ASP A 60 -30.34 -13.15 6.71
N ASN A 61 -29.97 -13.36 7.98
CA ASN A 61 -30.73 -12.94 9.16
C ASN A 61 -32.20 -13.39 9.10
N THR A 62 -32.45 -14.60 8.57
CA THR A 62 -33.80 -15.18 8.43
C THR A 62 -34.29 -15.89 9.70
N GLY A 63 -33.42 -16.07 10.69
CA GLY A 63 -33.79 -16.67 11.97
C GLY A 63 -32.63 -16.78 12.94
N SER A 64 -32.75 -17.70 13.89
CA SER A 64 -31.81 -17.88 14.99
C SER A 64 -31.02 -19.18 14.88
N ALA A 65 -29.73 -19.13 15.25
CA ALA A 65 -28.93 -20.30 15.57
C ALA A 65 -28.96 -20.57 17.07
N THR A 66 -29.19 -21.81 17.47
CA THR A 66 -29.12 -22.23 18.88
C THR A 66 -27.84 -23.00 19.13
N LEU A 67 -27.06 -22.55 20.13
CA LEU A 67 -25.88 -23.24 20.62
C LEU A 67 -26.23 -23.84 21.99
N SER A 68 -25.95 -25.12 22.17
CA SER A 68 -26.17 -25.85 23.43
C SER A 68 -24.97 -26.73 23.76
N GLY A 69 -24.76 -27.02 25.05
CA GLY A 69 -23.57 -27.72 25.51
C GLY A 69 -22.34 -26.81 25.55
N ASN A 70 -21.76 -26.63 26.73
CA ASN A 70 -20.60 -25.77 26.91
C ASN A 70 -19.45 -26.16 25.96
N GLY A 71 -18.88 -25.18 25.27
CA GLY A 71 -17.84 -25.39 24.27
C GLY A 71 -18.35 -25.63 22.84
N SER A 72 -19.66 -25.67 22.58
CA SER A 72 -20.20 -25.65 21.22
C SER A 72 -19.92 -24.31 20.53
N TRP A 73 -19.60 -24.32 19.24
CA TRP A 73 -19.26 -23.12 18.50
C TRP A 73 -19.51 -23.26 17.01
N LEU A 74 -19.60 -22.13 16.32
CA LEU A 74 -19.67 -22.04 14.88
C LEU A 74 -18.72 -20.97 14.36
N THR A 75 -18.23 -21.14 13.14
CA THR A 75 -17.40 -20.15 12.43
C THR A 75 -18.16 -19.60 11.25
N LEU A 76 -18.23 -18.28 11.20
CA LEU A 76 -18.75 -17.50 10.09
C LEU A 76 -17.59 -17.08 9.18
N ASP A 77 -17.76 -17.23 7.87
CA ASP A 77 -16.83 -16.72 6.86
C ASP A 77 -17.48 -15.54 6.14
N PHE A 78 -16.85 -14.36 6.22
CA PHE A 78 -17.31 -13.16 5.50
C PHE A 78 -16.96 -13.19 4.00
N GLY A 79 -16.23 -14.20 3.54
CA GLY A 79 -15.80 -14.44 2.16
C GLY A 79 -14.60 -13.60 1.73
N LYS A 80 -14.27 -12.56 2.50
CA LYS A 80 -13.19 -11.60 2.26
C LYS A 80 -12.76 -10.96 3.56
N GLU A 81 -11.64 -10.27 3.52
CA GLU A 81 -11.17 -9.43 4.61
C GLU A 81 -12.21 -8.36 4.96
N VAL A 82 -12.56 -8.26 6.24
CA VAL A 82 -13.42 -7.22 6.82
C VAL A 82 -12.77 -6.67 8.07
N GLY A 83 -13.36 -5.63 8.66
CA GLY A 83 -12.75 -4.98 9.82
C GLY A 83 -13.70 -4.04 10.51
N GLY A 84 -13.95 -4.21 11.81
CA GLY A 84 -15.08 -3.57 12.43
C GLY A 84 -15.56 -4.14 13.75
N LEU A 85 -16.73 -3.65 14.18
CA LEU A 85 -17.39 -4.06 15.41
C LEU A 85 -18.50 -5.05 15.12
N ILE A 86 -18.53 -6.14 15.89
CA ILE A 86 -19.59 -7.14 15.79
C ILE A 86 -20.85 -6.67 16.52
N SER A 87 -22.00 -6.90 15.89
CA SER A 87 -23.30 -6.84 16.55
C SER A 87 -24.04 -8.16 16.34
N LEU A 88 -24.81 -8.59 17.35
CA LEU A 88 -25.69 -9.75 17.27
C LEU A 88 -26.87 -9.60 18.23
N ASN A 89 -27.95 -10.31 17.96
CA ASN A 89 -29.09 -10.39 18.88
C ASN A 89 -28.96 -11.63 19.76
N PHE A 90 -29.28 -11.47 21.04
CA PHE A 90 -29.56 -12.57 21.94
C PHE A 90 -31.07 -12.83 21.96
N ASP A 91 -31.52 -13.89 21.31
CA ASP A 91 -32.94 -14.21 21.15
C ASP A 91 -33.47 -15.00 22.35
N ALA A 92 -32.63 -15.88 22.90
CA ALA A 92 -32.93 -16.64 24.11
C ALA A 92 -31.65 -16.84 24.93
N VAL A 93 -31.72 -16.49 26.21
CA VAL A 93 -30.61 -16.61 27.16
C VAL A 93 -31.10 -17.18 28.49
N SER A 94 -30.20 -17.85 29.19
CA SER A 94 -30.37 -18.28 30.57
C SER A 94 -29.51 -17.42 31.52
N SER A 95 -29.68 -17.57 32.83
CA SER A 95 -28.91 -16.81 33.83
C SER A 95 -27.40 -17.08 33.78
N THR A 96 -26.97 -18.18 33.17
CA THR A 96 -25.56 -18.58 33.02
C THR A 96 -25.13 -18.68 31.55
N SER A 97 -25.90 -18.11 30.63
CA SER A 97 -25.48 -18.00 29.23
C SER A 97 -24.36 -16.98 29.11
N SER A 98 -23.28 -17.36 28.45
CA SER A 98 -22.13 -16.51 28.11
C SER A 98 -21.52 -17.02 26.81
N LEU A 99 -20.83 -16.15 26.08
CA LEU A 99 -20.12 -16.52 24.87
C LEU A 99 -18.72 -15.90 24.83
N ALA A 100 -17.95 -16.28 23.82
CA ALA A 100 -16.73 -15.60 23.44
C ALA A 100 -16.63 -15.50 21.92
N LEU A 101 -15.90 -14.48 21.45
CA LEU A 101 -15.62 -14.25 20.03
C LEU A 101 -14.13 -14.51 19.75
N SER A 102 -13.83 -15.25 18.68
CA SER A 102 -12.47 -15.38 18.13
C SER A 102 -12.44 -14.88 16.69
N PHE A 103 -11.38 -14.17 16.33
CA PHE A 103 -11.23 -13.49 15.04
C PHE A 103 -9.93 -13.91 14.35
N THR A 104 -10.01 -14.31 13.08
CA THR A 104 -8.82 -14.66 12.30
C THR A 104 -8.90 -14.19 10.85
N GLU A 105 -7.76 -13.82 10.28
CA GLU A 105 -7.61 -13.58 8.84
C GLU A 105 -7.44 -14.91 8.09
N SER A 106 -6.56 -15.80 8.58
CA SER A 106 -6.30 -17.11 7.96
C SER A 106 -7.27 -18.18 8.46
N PRO A 107 -7.71 -19.12 7.60
CA PRO A 107 -8.43 -20.30 8.06
C PRO A 107 -7.57 -21.24 8.92
N MET A 108 -6.23 -21.13 8.86
CA MET A 108 -5.31 -21.95 9.67
C MET A 108 -5.49 -21.75 11.18
N PHE A 109 -5.92 -20.55 11.59
CA PHE A 109 -5.95 -20.17 13.00
C PHE A 109 -7.35 -20.16 13.59
N ILE A 110 -8.37 -20.60 12.85
CA ILE A 110 -9.76 -20.74 13.32
C ILE A 110 -9.80 -21.67 14.54
N ARG A 111 -10.05 -21.10 15.72
CA ARG A 111 -9.98 -21.79 17.01
C ARG A 111 -11.02 -21.23 17.98
N SER A 112 -11.58 -22.08 18.83
CA SER A 112 -12.57 -21.67 19.84
C SER A 112 -11.98 -20.95 21.07
N PHE A 113 -10.65 -20.88 21.18
CA PHE A 113 -9.96 -20.42 22.39
C PHE A 113 -8.94 -19.30 22.13
N ALA A 114 -8.73 -18.89 20.87
CA ALA A 114 -7.83 -17.81 20.53
C ALA A 114 -8.19 -17.15 19.21
N SER A 115 -7.99 -15.84 19.13
CA SER A 115 -7.94 -15.03 17.91
C SER A 115 -6.52 -15.08 17.33
N ASP A 116 -6.31 -14.47 16.16
CA ASP A 116 -4.96 -14.13 15.71
C ASP A 116 -4.27 -13.23 16.74
N ASP A 117 -2.94 -13.21 16.78
CA ASP A 117 -2.23 -12.27 17.64
C ASP A 117 -2.07 -10.92 16.94
N SER A 118 -2.47 -9.85 17.60
CA SER A 118 -2.37 -8.47 17.11
C SER A 118 -1.69 -7.53 18.10
N SER A 119 -1.80 -7.82 19.41
CA SER A 119 -1.17 -7.02 20.46
C SER A 119 0.34 -7.24 20.50
N PHE A 120 0.76 -8.51 20.56
CA PHE A 120 2.16 -8.91 20.69
C PHE A 120 2.36 -10.30 20.08
N PRO A 121 3.45 -10.54 19.31
CA PRO A 121 3.72 -11.86 18.75
C PRO A 121 4.21 -12.84 19.82
N ASP A 122 3.59 -14.01 19.92
CA ASP A 122 3.95 -15.05 20.89
C ASP A 122 4.01 -16.44 20.24
N ALA A 123 5.00 -17.26 20.63
CA ALA A 123 5.20 -18.59 20.04
C ALA A 123 4.01 -19.54 20.26
N SER A 124 3.14 -19.28 21.25
CA SER A 124 1.90 -20.03 21.45
C SER A 124 0.85 -19.71 20.38
N THR A 125 0.95 -18.57 19.68
CA THR A 125 -0.05 -18.01 18.75
C THR A 125 -1.39 -17.72 19.43
N THR A 126 -1.38 -17.42 20.74
CA THR A 126 -2.58 -17.26 21.57
C THR A 126 -2.52 -16.05 22.51
N TYR A 127 -1.63 -15.09 22.27
CA TYR A 127 -1.46 -13.92 23.10
C TYR A 127 -2.76 -13.12 23.28
N ASP A 128 -3.54 -12.88 22.23
CA ASP A 128 -4.78 -12.09 22.33
C ASP A 128 -5.97 -12.89 22.90
N ALA A 129 -5.92 -14.23 22.86
CA ALA A 129 -7.01 -15.14 23.24
C ALA A 129 -8.37 -14.78 22.58
N VAL A 130 -9.50 -15.04 23.27
CA VAL A 130 -10.87 -14.71 22.80
C VAL A 130 -11.39 -13.44 23.47
N PHE A 131 -12.38 -12.78 22.84
CA PHE A 131 -13.14 -11.71 23.49
C PHE A 131 -14.29 -12.30 24.33
N PRO A 132 -14.24 -12.28 25.67
CA PRO A 132 -15.30 -12.86 26.49
C PRO A 132 -16.52 -11.93 26.58
N ILE A 133 -17.71 -12.53 26.51
CA ILE A 133 -19.00 -11.87 26.77
C ILE A 133 -19.67 -12.62 27.93
N PRO A 134 -19.40 -12.19 29.18
CA PRO A 134 -19.79 -12.93 30.38
C PRO A 134 -21.29 -12.84 30.68
N ALA A 135 -21.79 -13.81 31.46
CA ALA A 135 -23.11 -13.76 32.05
C ALA A 135 -23.22 -12.66 33.13
N PRO A 136 -24.42 -12.12 33.42
CA PRO A 136 -25.68 -12.41 32.75
C PRO A 136 -25.83 -11.64 31.43
N LEU A 137 -26.31 -12.33 30.39
CA LEU A 137 -26.73 -11.71 29.14
C LEU A 137 -28.19 -11.25 29.23
N SER A 138 -28.54 -10.21 28.47
CA SER A 138 -29.93 -9.75 28.30
C SER A 138 -30.39 -10.03 26.87
N THR A 139 -31.65 -10.41 26.69
CA THR A 139 -32.23 -10.55 25.35
C THR A 139 -32.23 -9.23 24.61
N GLY A 140 -31.99 -9.26 23.29
CA GLY A 140 -31.94 -8.07 22.43
C GLY A 140 -30.57 -7.86 21.79
N LEU A 141 -30.39 -6.69 21.17
CA LEU A 141 -29.17 -6.33 20.46
C LEU A 141 -28.00 -6.14 21.44
N TRP A 142 -26.89 -6.77 21.11
CA TRP A 142 -25.59 -6.53 21.71
C TRP A 142 -24.60 -6.08 20.64
N THR A 143 -23.80 -5.06 20.97
CA THR A 143 -22.75 -4.54 20.12
C THR A 143 -21.43 -4.57 20.89
N GLN A 144 -20.38 -5.01 20.20
CA GLN A 144 -19.02 -5.05 20.70
C GLN A 144 -18.56 -3.65 21.16
N PRO A 145 -17.94 -3.52 22.34
CA PRO A 145 -17.34 -2.27 22.79
C PRO A 145 -16.26 -1.77 21.83
N GLU A 146 -16.22 -0.47 21.56
CA GLU A 146 -15.28 0.13 20.59
C GLU A 146 -13.81 -0.17 20.91
N PHE A 147 -13.44 -0.21 22.20
CA PHE A 147 -12.06 -0.47 22.60
C PHE A 147 -11.55 -1.84 22.16
N SER A 148 -12.44 -2.83 22.02
CA SER A 148 -12.06 -4.18 21.62
C SER A 148 -12.15 -4.39 20.11
N LEU A 149 -12.30 -3.32 19.31
CA LEU A 149 -12.33 -3.36 17.86
C LEU A 149 -11.33 -4.38 17.31
N ARG A 150 -11.80 -5.27 16.44
CA ARG A 150 -10.92 -6.11 15.65
C ARG A 150 -10.67 -5.46 14.31
N GLY A 151 -9.40 -5.15 14.07
CA GLY A 151 -8.97 -4.40 12.90
C GLY A 151 -9.23 -5.13 11.59
N GLY A 152 -8.50 -6.21 11.32
CA GLY A 152 -8.70 -7.09 10.16
C GLY A 152 -9.05 -8.52 10.60
N PHE A 153 -10.05 -9.12 9.95
CA PHE A 153 -10.39 -10.54 10.02
C PHE A 153 -11.28 -10.95 8.84
N ARG A 154 -11.31 -12.24 8.52
CA ARG A 154 -12.27 -12.86 7.59
C ARG A 154 -13.20 -13.83 8.29
N TYR A 155 -12.71 -14.49 9.33
CA TYR A 155 -13.43 -15.52 10.06
C TYR A 155 -13.78 -15.05 11.47
N LEU A 156 -15.03 -15.28 11.86
CA LEU A 156 -15.53 -15.02 13.21
C LEU A 156 -16.07 -16.32 13.80
N SER A 157 -15.43 -16.77 14.87
CA SER A 157 -15.92 -17.90 15.68
C SER A 157 -16.73 -17.41 16.86
N ILE A 158 -17.95 -17.91 17.02
CA ILE A 158 -18.83 -17.64 18.17
C ILE A 158 -18.89 -18.89 19.03
N VAL A 159 -18.41 -18.77 20.27
CA VAL A 159 -18.16 -19.91 21.17
C VAL A 159 -19.06 -19.79 22.39
N LEU A 160 -19.88 -20.81 22.63
CA LEU A 160 -20.67 -20.91 23.85
C LEU A 160 -19.76 -21.27 25.04
N THR A 161 -19.70 -20.41 26.05
CA THR A 161 -18.88 -20.64 27.27
C THR A 161 -19.73 -20.89 28.53
N GLY A 162 -21.06 -20.92 28.37
CA GLY A 162 -22.03 -21.09 29.44
C GLY A 162 -23.17 -22.03 29.07
N ALA A 163 -24.37 -21.74 29.59
CA ALA A 163 -25.58 -22.48 29.24
C ALA A 163 -26.19 -22.01 27.92
N GLN A 164 -27.04 -22.87 27.34
CA GLN A 164 -27.64 -22.70 26.01
C GLN A 164 -28.09 -21.26 25.70
N LEU A 165 -27.84 -20.82 24.46
CA LEU A 165 -28.31 -19.53 23.95
C LEU A 165 -28.73 -19.62 22.49
N ALA A 166 -29.66 -18.76 22.08
CA ALA A 166 -30.03 -18.55 20.69
C ALA A 166 -29.62 -17.14 20.24
N ILE A 167 -29.02 -17.06 19.04
CA ILE A 167 -28.53 -15.81 18.46
C ILE A 167 -29.04 -15.62 17.04
N SER A 168 -29.21 -14.37 16.63
CA SER A 168 -29.51 -13.95 15.26
C SER A 168 -28.76 -12.67 14.91
N ASN A 169 -28.91 -12.19 13.68
CA ASN A 169 -28.44 -10.88 13.24
C ASN A 169 -26.93 -10.61 13.46
N VAL A 170 -26.09 -11.62 13.23
CA VAL A 170 -24.64 -11.45 13.37
C VAL A 170 -24.12 -10.62 12.20
N SER A 171 -23.62 -9.43 12.50
CA SER A 171 -23.14 -8.47 11.51
C SER A 171 -21.84 -7.79 11.96
N CYS A 172 -21.09 -7.24 11.01
CA CYS A 172 -19.90 -6.44 11.24
C CYS A 172 -20.13 -5.02 10.70
N ALA A 173 -20.00 -4.02 11.57
CA ALA A 173 -19.98 -2.61 11.20
C ALA A 173 -18.55 -2.22 10.77
N ILE A 174 -18.35 -1.99 9.48
CA ILE A 174 -17.06 -1.69 8.86
C ILE A 174 -16.49 -0.38 9.38
N SER A 175 -15.29 -0.43 9.97
CA SER A 175 -14.64 0.71 10.61
C SER A 175 -13.67 1.48 9.71
N PHE A 176 -13.10 0.84 8.69
CA PHE A 176 -12.13 1.48 7.78
C PHE A 176 -12.79 2.50 6.84
N MET A 177 -12.02 3.46 6.32
CA MET A 177 -12.48 4.60 5.51
C MET A 177 -13.62 5.40 6.16
N PRO A 178 -13.55 5.81 7.44
CA PRO A 178 -14.72 6.30 8.19
C PRO A 178 -15.42 7.54 7.59
N HIS A 179 -14.78 8.24 6.66
CA HIS A 179 -15.24 9.47 6.01
C HIS A 179 -15.94 9.23 4.66
N VAL A 180 -16.12 7.99 4.22
CA VAL A 180 -16.68 7.65 2.90
C VAL A 180 -17.98 6.86 3.04
N ASP A 181 -19.11 7.28 2.49
CA ASP A 181 -20.33 6.45 2.61
C ASP A 181 -20.31 5.23 1.69
N ASN A 182 -19.99 5.44 0.41
CA ASN A 182 -19.90 4.38 -0.59
C ASN A 182 -18.46 3.85 -0.70
N LEU A 183 -18.18 2.73 -0.04
CA LEU A 183 -16.85 2.09 -0.08
C LEU A 183 -16.43 1.64 -1.48
N ARG A 184 -17.35 1.52 -2.45
CA ARG A 184 -17.03 1.11 -3.83
C ARG A 184 -16.79 2.27 -4.78
N ALA A 185 -16.89 3.50 -4.29
CA ALA A 185 -16.68 4.73 -5.03
C ALA A 185 -15.18 5.00 -5.31
N TYR A 186 -14.52 4.10 -6.03
CA TYR A 186 -13.12 4.29 -6.41
C TYR A 186 -13.02 5.35 -7.50
N ALA A 187 -11.98 6.19 -7.43
CA ALA A 187 -11.70 7.23 -8.43
C ALA A 187 -10.98 6.68 -9.67
N GLY A 188 -10.29 5.55 -9.51
CA GLY A 188 -9.55 4.86 -10.56
C GLY A 188 -9.91 3.39 -10.72
N TYR A 189 -9.44 2.83 -11.81
CA TYR A 189 -9.70 1.46 -12.24
C TYR A 189 -8.59 0.94 -13.14
N PHE A 190 -8.53 -0.38 -13.29
CA PHE A 190 -7.66 -1.07 -14.22
C PHE A 190 -8.32 -2.35 -14.71
N TYR A 191 -8.10 -2.70 -15.97
CA TYR A 191 -8.59 -3.90 -16.59
C TYR A 191 -7.62 -4.40 -17.65
N ALA A 192 -7.21 -5.67 -17.53
CA ALA A 192 -6.45 -6.36 -18.54
C ALA A 192 -6.74 -7.87 -18.46
N LYS A 193 -6.70 -8.53 -19.62
CA LYS A 193 -6.70 -9.99 -19.70
C LYS A 193 -5.28 -10.51 -19.79
N ASP A 194 -5.00 -11.57 -19.05
CA ASP A 194 -3.70 -12.22 -19.03
C ASP A 194 -3.75 -13.59 -19.70
N PRO A 195 -3.35 -13.71 -20.99
CA PRO A 195 -3.37 -14.99 -21.68
C PRO A 195 -2.22 -15.92 -21.25
N PHE A 196 -1.27 -15.44 -20.44
CA PHE A 196 -0.09 -16.19 -20.03
C PHE A 196 -0.20 -16.77 -18.62
N TYR A 197 -1.28 -16.46 -17.90
CA TYR A 197 -1.58 -16.98 -16.58
C TYR A 197 -2.85 -17.84 -16.57
N HIS A 198 -2.95 -18.74 -15.60
CA HIS A 198 -4.08 -19.68 -15.53
C HIS A 198 -5.41 -19.00 -15.19
N ASP A 199 -5.35 -17.86 -14.47
CA ASP A 199 -6.49 -16.99 -14.22
C ASP A 199 -6.42 -15.77 -15.16
N PRO A 200 -7.25 -15.70 -16.21
CA PRO A 200 -7.16 -14.63 -17.21
C PRO A 200 -7.55 -13.25 -16.66
N ASP A 201 -8.17 -13.19 -15.47
CA ASP A 201 -8.56 -11.95 -14.79
C ASP A 201 -7.58 -11.56 -13.67
N PHE A 202 -6.47 -12.29 -13.53
CA PHE A 202 -5.52 -12.12 -12.42
C PHE A 202 -5.01 -10.69 -12.26
N LEU A 203 -4.62 -10.03 -13.36
CA LEU A 203 -4.09 -8.65 -13.30
C LEU A 203 -5.12 -7.65 -12.77
N THR A 204 -6.39 -7.84 -13.12
CA THR A 204 -7.48 -7.01 -12.60
C THR A 204 -7.74 -7.31 -11.12
N LYS A 205 -7.74 -8.60 -10.74
CA LYS A 205 -7.94 -9.04 -9.35
C LYS A 205 -6.83 -8.55 -8.42
N VAL A 206 -5.57 -8.65 -8.82
CA VAL A 206 -4.44 -8.19 -8.00
C VAL A 206 -4.38 -6.67 -7.87
N TRP A 207 -4.77 -5.94 -8.92
CA TRP A 207 -4.97 -4.50 -8.83
C TRP A 207 -6.06 -4.15 -7.80
N MET A 208 -7.22 -4.82 -7.87
CA MET A 208 -8.32 -4.60 -6.93
C MET A 208 -7.98 -5.03 -5.49
N ALA A 209 -7.20 -6.10 -5.32
CA ALA A 209 -6.77 -6.58 -4.01
C ALA A 209 -5.81 -5.59 -3.34
N GLY A 210 -4.89 -4.99 -4.09
CA GLY A 210 -4.02 -3.95 -3.56
C GLY A 210 -4.78 -2.66 -3.23
N ALA A 211 -5.72 -2.23 -4.08
CA ALA A 211 -6.61 -1.12 -3.77
C ALA A 211 -7.45 -1.37 -2.50
N TYR A 212 -8.03 -2.57 -2.36
CA TYR A 212 -8.79 -2.96 -1.17
C TYR A 212 -7.91 -3.05 0.09
N THR A 213 -6.66 -3.50 -0.04
CA THR A 213 -5.71 -3.53 1.08
C THR A 213 -5.43 -2.13 1.64
N VAL A 214 -5.21 -1.13 0.78
CA VAL A 214 -5.02 0.25 1.27
C VAL A 214 -6.32 0.83 1.83
N GLN A 215 -7.47 0.38 1.31
CA GLN A 215 -8.78 0.72 1.86
C GLN A 215 -8.94 0.25 3.30
N THR A 216 -8.64 -1.03 3.58
CA THR A 216 -8.74 -1.60 4.93
C THR A 216 -7.73 -1.00 5.90
N ASN A 217 -6.62 -0.46 5.38
CA ASN A 217 -5.57 0.21 6.14
C ASN A 217 -5.83 1.71 6.39
N THR A 218 -6.96 2.26 5.95
CA THR A 218 -7.35 3.63 6.28
C THR A 218 -8.33 3.60 7.44
N VAL A 219 -7.89 4.04 8.62
CA VAL A 219 -8.60 3.78 9.88
C VAL A 219 -9.01 5.07 10.61
N PRO A 220 -10.01 5.01 11.51
CA PRO A 220 -10.33 6.14 12.39
C PRO A 220 -9.18 6.47 13.34
N LEU A 221 -9.10 7.73 13.76
CA LEU A 221 -7.98 8.26 14.54
C LEU A 221 -7.73 7.50 15.84
N ASP A 222 -8.80 7.17 16.58
CA ASP A 222 -8.74 6.59 17.92
C ASP A 222 -8.93 5.07 17.87
N THR A 223 -8.33 4.42 16.89
CA THR A 223 -8.40 2.96 16.70
C THR A 223 -7.04 2.29 16.62
N GLY A 224 -6.00 2.96 17.13
CA GLY A 224 -4.66 2.42 17.19
C GLY A 224 -4.53 1.33 18.24
N ARG A 225 -3.60 0.41 18.01
CA ARG A 225 -3.24 -0.62 18.99
C ARG A 225 -2.66 0.02 20.24
N MET A 226 -3.16 -0.34 21.42
CA MET A 226 -2.65 0.18 22.68
C MET A 226 -1.17 -0.12 22.91
N VAL A 227 -0.43 0.92 23.34
CA VAL A 227 0.97 0.85 23.77
C VAL A 227 1.12 1.65 25.08
N PRO A 228 1.66 1.07 26.18
CA PRO A 228 2.12 -0.31 26.34
C PRO A 228 1.07 -1.37 26.00
N PHE A 229 1.52 -2.53 25.51
CA PHE A 229 0.61 -3.59 25.06
C PHE A 229 -0.25 -4.09 26.23
N GLU A 230 -1.50 -4.46 25.91
CA GLU A 230 -2.37 -5.16 26.85
C GLU A 230 -1.73 -6.46 27.33
N SER A 231 -2.07 -6.89 28.54
CA SER A 231 -1.58 -8.17 29.07
C SER A 231 -2.13 -9.34 28.24
N ALA A 232 -1.33 -10.41 28.12
CA ALA A 232 -1.77 -11.65 27.46
C ALA A 232 -3.17 -12.08 27.92
N GLY A 233 -4.01 -12.44 26.96
CA GLY A 233 -5.44 -12.71 27.10
C GLY A 233 -6.34 -11.53 26.75
N HIS A 234 -5.76 -10.37 26.42
CA HIS A 234 -6.50 -9.14 26.15
C HIS A 234 -5.89 -8.36 24.98
N TRP A 235 -6.72 -7.55 24.33
CA TRP A 235 -6.29 -6.53 23.37
C TRP A 235 -7.16 -5.29 23.50
N ALA A 236 -6.61 -4.16 23.03
CA ALA A 236 -7.33 -2.91 22.91
C ALA A 236 -6.82 -2.13 21.69
N ASN A 237 -7.76 -1.66 20.87
CA ASN A 237 -7.53 -0.85 19.68
C ASN A 237 -8.25 0.50 19.83
N ASN A 238 -7.90 1.26 20.86
CA ASN A 238 -8.45 2.59 21.17
C ASN A 238 -7.38 3.68 21.42
N ALA A 239 -6.15 3.45 20.98
CA ALA A 239 -5.11 4.46 21.05
C ALA A 239 -5.29 5.52 19.96
N THR A 240 -4.91 6.76 20.28
CA THR A 240 -4.88 7.86 19.31
C THR A 240 -3.65 7.76 18.40
N LEU A 241 -3.89 7.69 17.09
CA LEU A 241 -2.87 7.42 16.08
C LEU A 241 -2.12 8.65 15.57
N GLY A 242 -2.58 9.85 15.90
CA GLY A 242 -1.94 11.04 15.37
C GLY A 242 -2.68 12.32 15.68
N VAL A 243 -2.40 13.35 14.88
CA VAL A 243 -2.94 14.71 15.09
C VAL A 243 -4.31 14.93 14.43
N ALA A 244 -4.71 14.05 13.50
CA ALA A 244 -5.98 14.13 12.79
C ALA A 244 -6.35 12.77 12.17
N GLY A 245 -7.66 12.50 12.05
CA GLY A 245 -8.21 11.34 11.34
C GLY A 245 -8.97 11.74 10.07
N PRO A 246 -9.28 10.79 9.17
CA PRO A 246 -8.78 9.39 9.12
C PRO A 246 -7.26 9.33 8.92
N ILE A 247 -6.65 8.17 9.11
CA ILE A 247 -5.19 7.98 8.99
C ILE A 247 -4.86 6.66 8.29
N ILE A 248 -3.83 6.66 7.45
CA ILE A 248 -3.32 5.44 6.81
C ILE A 248 -2.31 4.76 7.74
N VAL A 249 -2.43 3.43 7.88
CA VAL A 249 -1.55 2.59 8.71
C VAL A 249 -0.91 1.46 7.88
N ASP A 250 0.01 0.71 8.49
CA ASP A 250 0.72 -0.41 7.86
C ASP A 250 -0.19 -1.58 7.47
N GLY A 251 -1.08 -1.98 8.37
CA GLY A 251 -1.99 -3.11 8.16
C GLY A 251 -3.29 -3.02 8.95
N ALA A 252 -4.28 -3.80 8.54
CA ALA A 252 -5.61 -3.76 9.14
C ALA A 252 -5.63 -4.42 10.54
N LYS A 253 -4.97 -5.58 10.72
CA LYS A 253 -5.01 -6.37 11.96
C LYS A 253 -4.05 -5.87 13.04
N ARG A 254 -2.74 -5.96 12.81
CA ARG A 254 -1.68 -5.75 13.81
C ARG A 254 -0.94 -4.43 13.57
N ASP A 255 -0.20 -3.97 14.60
CA ASP A 255 0.41 -2.63 14.72
C ASP A 255 -0.58 -1.47 14.62
N ARG A 256 -1.25 -1.33 13.48
CA ARG A 256 -2.20 -0.27 13.15
C ARG A 256 -1.58 1.10 13.42
N ALA A 257 -0.37 1.35 12.92
CA ALA A 257 0.34 2.62 13.15
C ALA A 257 0.81 3.24 11.83
N VAL A 258 1.15 4.54 11.86
CA VAL A 258 1.79 5.17 10.71
C VAL A 258 3.21 4.63 10.57
N TRP A 259 3.47 3.95 9.46
CA TRP A 259 4.81 3.50 9.08
C TRP A 259 5.19 4.12 7.73
N PRO A 260 6.06 5.15 7.69
CA PRO A 260 6.45 5.81 6.45
C PRO A 260 7.07 4.90 5.39
N GLY A 261 7.77 3.83 5.78
CA GLY A 261 8.30 2.83 4.84
C GLY A 261 7.21 2.27 3.93
N ASP A 262 6.11 1.80 4.54
CA ASP A 262 4.93 1.27 3.87
C ASP A 262 4.29 2.28 2.91
N MET A 263 4.26 3.55 3.33
CA MET A 263 3.72 4.64 2.52
C MET A 263 4.47 4.82 1.20
N GLY A 264 5.73 4.38 1.12
CA GLY A 264 6.51 4.35 -0.13
C GLY A 264 5.86 3.53 -1.25
N ILE A 265 5.02 2.55 -0.89
CA ILE A 265 4.23 1.71 -1.81
C ILE A 265 2.74 2.01 -1.70
N ALA A 266 2.21 2.12 -0.49
CA ALA A 266 0.78 2.26 -0.26
C ALA A 266 0.19 3.57 -0.79
N VAL A 267 0.94 4.68 -0.76
CA VAL A 267 0.44 5.99 -1.22
C VAL A 267 0.29 6.04 -2.76
N PRO A 268 1.26 5.59 -3.57
CA PRO A 268 1.03 5.40 -5.01
C PRO A 268 -0.18 4.53 -5.33
N THR A 269 -0.39 3.43 -4.59
CA THR A 269 -1.60 2.60 -4.71
C THR A 269 -2.86 3.39 -4.38
N GLN A 270 -2.89 4.14 -3.27
CA GLN A 270 -4.02 4.96 -2.85
C GLN A 270 -4.38 5.99 -3.93
N PHE A 271 -3.37 6.65 -4.50
CA PHE A 271 -3.53 7.65 -5.54
C PHE A 271 -4.22 7.09 -6.80
N VAL A 272 -3.73 5.98 -7.36
CA VAL A 272 -4.30 5.43 -8.61
C VAL A 272 -5.64 4.72 -8.42
N SER A 273 -6.05 4.44 -7.18
CA SER A 273 -7.27 3.68 -6.88
C SER A 273 -8.38 4.57 -6.30
N THR A 274 -8.29 4.96 -5.04
CA THR A 274 -9.31 5.76 -4.36
C THR A 274 -9.09 7.26 -4.52
N ASN A 275 -7.85 7.67 -4.79
CA ASN A 275 -7.37 9.05 -4.69
C ASN A 275 -7.78 9.76 -3.38
N ASP A 276 -7.95 8.99 -2.30
CA ASP A 276 -8.24 9.54 -0.99
C ASP A 276 -6.94 9.96 -0.29
N LEU A 277 -6.50 11.21 -0.46
CA LEU A 277 -5.21 11.65 0.07
C LEU A 277 -5.30 12.26 1.50
N ILE A 278 -6.50 12.35 2.08
CA ILE A 278 -6.69 12.88 3.44
C ILE A 278 -5.94 12.04 4.49
N PRO A 279 -6.04 10.69 4.51
CA PRO A 279 -5.31 9.86 5.46
C PRO A 279 -3.80 10.00 5.34
N THR A 280 -3.29 10.11 4.10
CA THR A 280 -1.87 10.34 3.81
C THR A 280 -1.39 11.67 4.39
N ARG A 281 -2.12 12.78 4.16
CA ARG A 281 -1.80 14.09 4.73
C ARG A 281 -1.70 14.01 6.25
N ASN A 282 -2.69 13.36 6.87
CA ASN A 282 -2.80 13.27 8.33
C ASN A 282 -1.66 12.42 8.92
N ALA A 283 -1.28 11.32 8.27
CA ALA A 283 -0.14 10.49 8.64
C ALA A 283 1.18 11.30 8.59
N ILE A 284 1.45 11.99 7.48
CA ILE A 284 2.69 12.79 7.34
C ILE A 284 2.71 13.96 8.34
N SER A 285 1.57 14.63 8.54
CA SER A 285 1.42 15.70 9.53
C SER A 285 1.72 15.19 10.94
N THR A 286 1.31 13.96 11.26
CA THR A 286 1.62 13.31 12.53
C THR A 286 3.12 13.09 12.70
N MET A 287 3.83 12.64 11.66
CA MET A 287 5.28 12.47 11.72
C MET A 287 6.00 13.80 11.98
N PHE A 288 5.60 14.89 11.29
CA PHE A 288 6.17 16.22 11.53
C PHE A 288 5.81 16.82 12.88
N ALA A 289 4.63 16.52 13.43
CA ALA A 289 4.26 16.95 14.78
C ALA A 289 5.16 16.34 15.86
N HIS A 290 5.75 15.17 15.59
CA HIS A 290 6.63 14.43 16.50
C HIS A 290 8.12 14.55 16.12
N ILE A 291 8.48 15.47 15.21
CA ILE A 291 9.87 15.75 14.86
C ILE A 291 10.65 16.19 16.11
N ASN A 292 11.90 15.75 16.24
CA ASN A 292 12.80 16.27 17.27
C ASN A 292 13.12 17.75 16.96
N PRO A 293 12.68 18.70 17.79
CA PRO A 293 12.81 20.13 17.47
C PRO A 293 14.25 20.63 17.58
N LYS A 294 15.17 19.86 18.16
CA LYS A 294 16.60 20.22 18.23
C LYS A 294 17.33 19.71 16.99
N THR A 295 17.23 18.42 16.70
CA THR A 295 18.03 17.75 15.67
C THR A 295 17.38 17.75 14.28
N GLY A 296 16.04 17.79 14.21
CA GLY A 296 15.31 17.56 12.96
C GLY A 296 15.01 16.09 12.68
N ALA A 297 15.40 15.16 13.56
CA ALA A 297 15.11 13.74 13.39
C ALA A 297 13.59 13.48 13.44
N LEU A 298 13.07 12.79 12.43
CA LEU A 298 11.70 12.29 12.40
C LEU A 298 11.62 10.91 13.07
N PRO A 299 10.47 10.56 13.66
CA PRO A 299 10.27 9.22 14.18
C PRO A 299 10.22 8.18 13.06
N GLU A 300 10.52 6.93 13.41
CA GLU A 300 10.39 5.77 12.54
C GLU A 300 8.92 5.41 12.33
N SER A 301 8.09 5.49 13.38
CA SER A 301 6.66 5.22 13.31
C SER A 301 5.86 6.23 14.12
N GLY A 302 4.60 6.41 13.72
CA GLY A 302 3.66 7.28 14.42
C GLY A 302 3.26 6.73 15.80
N PRO A 303 2.58 7.55 16.61
CA PRO A 303 1.98 7.06 17.85
C PRO A 303 0.91 5.99 17.57
N PRO A 304 0.64 5.13 18.55
CA PRO A 304 1.24 5.12 19.89
C PRO A 304 2.60 4.40 19.95
N LEU A 305 3.05 3.73 18.87
CA LEU A 305 4.35 3.06 18.84
C LEU A 305 5.52 4.04 19.01
N SER A 306 5.47 5.19 18.32
CA SER A 306 6.42 6.31 18.44
C SER A 306 7.89 5.88 18.39
N GLN A 307 8.22 4.91 17.52
CA GLN A 307 9.58 4.37 17.47
C GLN A 307 10.53 5.40 16.86
N LEU A 308 11.81 5.32 17.24
CA LEU A 308 12.86 6.26 16.85
C LEU A 308 14.08 5.50 16.32
N ASN A 309 15.03 6.22 15.73
CA ASN A 309 16.33 5.71 15.27
C ASN A 309 16.26 4.85 13.99
N SER A 310 15.50 5.29 13.00
CA SER A 310 15.57 4.81 11.61
C SER A 310 15.88 5.97 10.66
N ASP A 311 17.00 5.89 9.94
CA ASP A 311 17.29 6.89 8.90
C ASP A 311 16.49 6.63 7.63
N THR A 312 16.19 5.36 7.32
CA THR A 312 15.46 4.99 6.10
C THR A 312 14.00 5.39 6.21
N TYR A 313 13.34 5.20 7.37
CA TYR A 313 11.95 5.65 7.58
C TYR A 313 11.85 7.17 7.72
N HIS A 314 12.88 7.83 8.24
CA HIS A 314 13.02 9.29 8.15
C HIS A 314 13.01 9.74 6.69
N CYS A 315 13.82 9.12 5.83
CA CYS A 315 13.82 9.42 4.39
C CYS A 315 12.45 9.14 3.75
N TRP A 316 11.78 8.04 4.09
CA TRP A 316 10.46 7.72 3.55
C TRP A 316 9.39 8.74 3.92
N THR A 317 9.47 9.37 5.09
CA THR A 317 8.57 10.49 5.45
C THR A 317 8.77 11.69 4.50
N LEU A 318 10.01 11.99 4.14
CA LEU A 318 10.35 13.09 3.23
C LEU A 318 9.90 12.79 1.78
N ILE A 319 10.06 11.54 1.33
CA ILE A 319 9.57 11.08 0.02
C ILE A 319 8.03 11.09 0.00
N GLY A 320 7.39 10.61 1.07
CA GLY A 320 5.93 10.63 1.22
C GLY A 320 5.36 12.05 1.18
N THR A 321 6.06 13.03 1.77
CA THR A 321 5.71 14.46 1.69
C THR A 321 5.67 14.94 0.25
N HIS A 322 6.69 14.58 -0.53
CA HIS A 322 6.73 14.91 -1.95
C HIS A 322 5.59 14.24 -2.72
N ASN A 323 5.40 12.93 -2.55
CA ASN A 323 4.36 12.20 -3.27
C ASN A 323 2.97 12.76 -2.96
N TYR A 324 2.68 13.06 -1.69
CA TYR A 324 1.43 13.72 -1.32
C TYR A 324 1.26 15.06 -2.04
N TYR A 325 2.28 15.92 -2.07
CA TYR A 325 2.19 17.20 -2.79
C TYR A 325 2.04 17.02 -4.30
N LEU A 326 2.77 16.08 -4.91
CA LEU A 326 2.66 15.75 -6.33
C LEU A 326 1.22 15.36 -6.69
N TYR A 327 0.56 14.56 -5.86
CA TYR A 327 -0.79 14.07 -6.14
C TYR A 327 -1.89 15.07 -5.77
N SER A 328 -1.73 15.83 -4.68
CA SER A 328 -2.76 16.74 -4.14
C SER A 328 -2.64 18.19 -4.56
N GLY A 329 -1.44 18.65 -4.93
CA GLY A 329 -1.14 20.07 -5.12
C GLY A 329 -1.31 20.94 -3.88
N ASP A 330 -1.41 20.36 -2.68
CA ASP A 330 -1.69 21.05 -1.41
C ASP A 330 -0.48 21.87 -0.92
N ARG A 331 -0.26 23.00 -1.59
CA ARG A 331 0.82 23.94 -1.28
C ARG A 331 0.63 24.62 0.06
N VAL A 332 -0.62 24.85 0.46
CA VAL A 332 -0.94 25.50 1.74
C VAL A 332 -0.47 24.60 2.89
N TRP A 333 -0.80 23.31 2.85
CA TRP A 333 -0.28 22.35 3.83
C TRP A 333 1.26 22.28 3.79
N LEU A 334 1.87 22.19 2.60
CA LEU A 334 3.33 22.13 2.48
C LEU A 334 4.02 23.33 3.13
N GLN A 335 3.46 24.54 2.98
CA GLN A 335 3.94 25.75 3.64
C GLN A 335 3.94 25.64 5.17
N THR A 336 2.94 24.95 5.76
CA THR A 336 2.85 24.80 7.22
C THR A 336 3.97 23.93 7.80
N ILE A 337 4.46 22.95 7.04
CA ILE A 337 5.50 22.00 7.48
C ILE A 337 6.89 22.33 6.93
N TRP A 338 7.02 23.31 6.04
CA TRP A 338 8.25 23.59 5.28
C TRP A 338 9.51 23.78 6.14
N THR A 339 9.39 24.51 7.26
CA THR A 339 10.52 24.70 8.19
C THR A 339 10.96 23.37 8.82
N ASN A 340 10.02 22.50 9.17
CA ASN A 340 10.35 21.17 9.70
C ASN A 340 10.88 20.24 8.61
N TYR A 341 10.34 20.33 7.39
CA TYR A 341 10.80 19.56 6.23
C TYR A 341 12.28 19.83 5.93
N THR A 342 12.63 21.10 5.73
CA THR A 342 14.02 21.50 5.43
C THR A 342 14.98 21.15 6.57
N LYS A 343 14.53 21.24 7.82
CA LYS A 343 15.30 20.78 8.99
C LYS A 343 15.52 19.27 8.98
N ALA A 344 14.52 18.49 8.61
CA ALA A 344 14.61 17.04 8.49
C ALA A 344 15.51 16.61 7.32
N VAL A 345 15.53 17.33 6.20
CA VAL A 345 16.53 17.11 5.13
C VAL A 345 17.94 17.41 5.64
N ALA A 346 18.13 18.56 6.29
CA ALA A 346 19.42 18.96 6.84
C ALA A 346 19.96 17.96 7.89
N PHE A 347 19.08 17.31 8.66
CA PHE A 347 19.45 16.23 9.57
C PHE A 347 20.15 15.09 8.85
N LEU A 348 19.67 14.68 7.66
CA LEU A 348 20.29 13.63 6.84
C LEU A 348 21.58 14.11 6.16
N GLU A 349 21.58 15.33 5.61
CA GLU A 349 22.75 15.91 4.96
C GLU A 349 23.95 16.04 5.93
N ALA A 350 23.69 16.34 7.21
CA ALA A 350 24.71 16.36 8.26
C ALA A 350 25.38 15.00 8.52
N LYS A 351 24.81 13.90 8.01
CA LYS A 351 25.35 12.55 8.12
C LYS A 351 26.18 12.15 6.90
N VAL A 352 26.19 12.96 5.84
CA VAL A 352 27.03 12.75 4.66
C VAL A 352 28.48 13.02 5.03
N ASN A 353 29.32 11.99 4.87
CA ASN A 353 30.74 12.10 5.18
C ASN A 353 31.45 12.91 4.08
N SER A 354 32.17 13.96 4.50
CA SER A 354 32.86 14.87 3.57
C SER A 354 33.97 14.23 2.74
N THR A 355 34.51 13.08 3.16
CA THR A 355 35.62 12.41 2.48
C THR A 355 35.14 11.48 1.38
N ASN A 356 34.08 10.69 1.63
CA ASN A 356 33.58 9.71 0.66
C ASN A 356 32.27 10.13 -0.03
N GLY A 357 31.59 11.18 0.44
CA GLY A 357 30.35 11.69 -0.14
C GLY A 357 29.12 10.81 0.11
N LEU A 358 29.19 9.86 1.05
CA LEU A 358 28.10 8.94 1.39
C LEU A 358 27.52 9.27 2.77
N MET A 359 26.22 9.09 2.92
CA MET A 359 25.54 9.10 4.21
C MET A 359 26.03 7.94 5.08
N ASN A 360 26.45 8.27 6.30
CA ASN A 360 26.69 7.30 7.36
C ASN A 360 25.36 6.99 8.06
N VAL A 361 24.79 5.82 7.79
CA VAL A 361 23.55 5.35 8.41
C VAL A 361 23.83 4.97 9.86
N THR A 362 23.18 5.65 10.80
CA THR A 362 23.32 5.38 12.25
C THR A 362 21.99 5.10 12.92
N GLY A 363 20.87 5.47 12.29
CA GLY A 363 19.55 4.95 12.64
C GLY A 363 19.41 3.57 12.01
N LEU A 364 19.50 2.52 12.83
CA LEU A 364 19.67 1.14 12.37
C LEU A 364 18.36 0.37 12.19
N ARG A 365 17.22 0.92 12.64
CA ARG A 365 15.94 0.26 12.52
C ARG A 365 15.41 0.39 11.09
N ASP A 366 14.81 -0.70 10.60
CA ASP A 366 14.35 -0.83 9.21
C ASP A 366 13.30 -1.97 9.13
N TRP A 367 12.95 -2.43 7.91
CA TRP A 367 12.02 -3.53 7.61
C TRP A 367 12.45 -4.92 8.12
N ALA A 368 13.31 -4.97 9.15
CA ALA A 368 13.92 -6.15 9.78
C ALA A 368 15.02 -6.83 8.99
N ARG A 369 15.54 -6.17 7.97
CA ARG A 369 16.74 -6.61 7.29
C ARG A 369 17.94 -6.73 8.23
N GLN A 370 18.79 -7.70 7.93
CA GLN A 370 20.10 -7.89 8.53
C GLN A 370 21.14 -7.04 7.81
N GLY A 371 22.20 -6.63 8.50
CA GLY A 371 23.34 -5.93 7.89
C GLY A 371 23.09 -4.45 7.55
N GLY A 372 22.48 -3.68 8.45
CA GLY A 372 22.29 -2.22 8.30
C GLY A 372 23.46 -1.37 8.82
N GLY A 373 23.29 -0.04 8.70
CA GLY A 373 24.24 0.94 9.24
C GLY A 373 25.45 1.25 8.37
N GLY A 374 26.28 2.19 8.81
CA GLY A 374 27.48 2.61 8.11
C GLY A 374 27.19 3.21 6.73
N PHE A 375 28.17 3.15 5.83
CA PHE A 375 28.01 3.51 4.43
C PHE A 375 27.44 2.32 3.65
N ASN A 376 26.11 2.16 3.69
CA ASN A 376 25.41 1.13 2.92
C ASN A 376 24.65 1.70 1.71
N ALA A 377 24.41 0.83 0.74
CA ALA A 377 23.85 1.14 -0.57
C ALA A 377 22.34 1.43 -0.54
N GLU A 378 21.59 0.89 0.40
CA GLU A 378 20.14 1.17 0.48
C GLU A 378 19.90 2.59 1.02
N GLY A 379 20.43 2.92 2.19
CA GLY A 379 20.22 4.23 2.82
C GLY A 379 20.71 5.39 1.93
N ASN A 380 21.82 5.19 1.21
CA ASN A 380 22.30 6.17 0.24
C ASN A 380 21.43 6.25 -1.02
N ALA A 381 20.78 5.15 -1.44
CA ALA A 381 19.85 5.20 -2.55
C ALA A 381 18.58 5.98 -2.20
N ILE A 382 18.06 5.78 -0.99
CA ILE A 382 16.87 6.50 -0.51
C ILE A 382 17.21 7.98 -0.27
N LEU A 383 18.40 8.32 0.27
CA LEU A 383 18.84 9.72 0.37
C LEU A 383 18.91 10.39 -1.01
N TYR A 384 19.42 9.69 -2.03
CA TYR A 384 19.43 10.23 -3.39
C TYR A 384 18.01 10.58 -3.87
N ARG A 385 17.03 9.72 -3.60
CA ARG A 385 15.62 10.01 -3.90
C ARG A 385 15.11 11.21 -3.11
N VAL A 386 15.41 11.31 -1.81
CA VAL A 386 15.08 12.47 -0.98
C VAL A 386 15.59 13.75 -1.63
N LEU A 387 16.87 13.83 -2.02
CA LEU A 387 17.46 15.03 -2.61
C LEU A 387 16.75 15.45 -3.92
N LEU A 388 16.42 14.49 -4.79
CA LEU A 388 15.66 14.78 -6.01
C LEU A 388 14.26 15.32 -5.71
N THR A 389 13.52 14.63 -4.83
CA THR A 389 12.16 15.05 -4.47
C THR A 389 12.13 16.35 -3.69
N SER A 390 13.15 16.62 -2.86
CA SER A 390 13.31 17.88 -2.15
C SER A 390 13.53 19.01 -3.15
N ALA A 391 14.32 18.81 -4.20
CA ALA A 391 14.52 19.82 -5.23
C ALA A 391 13.20 20.20 -5.94
N GLU A 392 12.36 19.22 -6.28
CA GLU A 392 11.02 19.46 -6.84
C GLU A 392 10.13 20.26 -5.87
N LEU A 393 10.17 19.96 -4.56
CA LEU A 393 9.46 20.76 -3.56
C LEU A 393 10.07 22.16 -3.38
N GLY A 394 11.39 22.31 -3.51
CA GLY A 394 12.08 23.60 -3.49
C GLY A 394 11.61 24.52 -4.61
N GLU A 395 11.42 23.97 -5.81
CA GLU A 395 10.81 24.68 -6.95
C GLU A 395 9.37 25.10 -6.62
N ALA A 396 8.54 24.18 -6.11
CA ALA A 396 7.16 24.49 -5.70
C ALA A 396 7.06 25.59 -4.61
N MET A 397 8.08 25.69 -3.77
CA MET A 397 8.21 26.71 -2.74
C MET A 397 8.89 27.99 -3.22
N ALA A 398 9.22 28.09 -4.52
CA ALA A 398 9.92 29.21 -5.15
C ALA A 398 11.29 29.51 -4.49
N LEU A 399 12.05 28.45 -4.20
CA LEU A 399 13.38 28.49 -3.57
C LEU A 399 14.44 27.85 -4.50
N PRO A 400 14.79 28.52 -5.62
CA PRO A 400 15.67 27.95 -6.65
C PRO A 400 17.08 27.65 -6.14
N ASP A 401 17.62 28.44 -5.20
CA ASP A 401 18.94 28.19 -4.63
C ASP A 401 18.99 26.86 -3.86
N LEU A 402 17.91 26.54 -3.13
CA LEU A 402 17.81 25.30 -2.36
C LEU A 402 17.58 24.10 -3.28
N ARG A 403 16.74 24.27 -4.32
CA ARG A 403 16.59 23.30 -5.41
C ARG A 403 17.94 22.96 -6.02
N ASP A 404 18.71 23.97 -6.44
CA ASP A 404 19.99 23.78 -7.11
C ASP A 404 21.03 23.12 -6.20
N ALA A 405 21.05 23.49 -4.92
CA ALA A 405 21.90 22.85 -3.92
C ALA A 405 21.58 21.35 -3.75
N TRP A 406 20.31 20.98 -3.64
CA TRP A 406 19.91 19.58 -3.52
C TRP A 406 20.17 18.77 -4.80
N LEU A 407 19.97 19.36 -5.99
CA LEU A 407 20.34 18.71 -7.26
C LEU A 407 21.86 18.50 -7.39
N ALA A 408 22.66 19.47 -6.94
CA ALA A 408 24.12 19.33 -6.90
C ALA A 408 24.54 18.20 -5.94
N ASN A 409 23.94 18.15 -4.74
CA ASN A 409 24.18 17.08 -3.77
C ASN A 409 23.75 15.71 -4.31
N ALA A 410 22.61 15.62 -5.00
CA ALA A 410 22.15 14.39 -5.63
C ALA A 410 23.15 13.91 -6.69
N THR A 411 23.63 14.80 -7.55
CA THR A 411 24.63 14.50 -8.59
C THR A 411 25.93 13.98 -8.00
N ALA A 412 26.43 14.62 -6.94
CA ALA A 412 27.63 14.20 -6.23
C ALA A 412 27.43 12.82 -5.57
N LEU A 413 26.29 12.61 -4.91
CA LEU A 413 25.94 11.34 -4.26
C LEU A 413 25.84 10.19 -5.28
N LYS A 414 25.19 10.39 -6.43
CA LYS A 414 25.11 9.35 -7.49
C LYS A 414 26.50 8.91 -7.95
N THR A 415 27.45 9.86 -8.04
CA THR A 415 28.84 9.55 -8.40
C THR A 415 29.57 8.78 -7.30
N ALA A 416 29.42 9.19 -6.03
CA ALA A 416 29.99 8.49 -4.88
C ALA A 416 29.41 7.06 -4.74
N TYR A 417 28.10 6.93 -4.93
CA TYR A 417 27.36 5.67 -4.89
C TYR A 417 27.92 4.65 -5.87
N ASN A 418 28.01 5.03 -7.15
CA ASN A 418 28.51 4.14 -8.19
C ASN A 418 29.96 3.72 -7.94
N ARG A 419 30.80 4.64 -7.48
CA ARG A 419 32.20 4.33 -7.14
C ARG A 419 32.31 3.34 -5.98
N ALA A 420 31.46 3.49 -4.96
CA ALA A 420 31.55 2.69 -3.74
C ALA A 420 30.93 1.30 -3.90
N PHE A 421 29.78 1.21 -4.58
CA PHE A 421 28.92 0.04 -4.52
C PHE A 421 28.85 -0.76 -5.83
N TRP A 422 29.11 -0.18 -7.01
CA TRP A 422 29.02 -0.95 -8.25
C TRP A 422 30.16 -1.98 -8.33
N VAL A 423 29.81 -3.24 -8.57
CA VAL A 423 30.77 -4.34 -8.74
C VAL A 423 30.66 -4.90 -10.16
N PRO A 424 31.53 -4.50 -11.10
CA PRO A 424 31.43 -4.90 -12.51
C PRO A 424 31.38 -6.42 -12.74
N SER A 425 32.13 -7.20 -11.96
CA SER A 425 32.17 -8.66 -12.07
C SER A 425 30.87 -9.34 -11.61
N LEU A 426 30.06 -8.67 -10.78
CA LEU A 426 28.76 -9.16 -10.33
C LEU A 426 27.61 -8.61 -11.17
N GLY A 427 27.84 -7.51 -11.90
CA GLY A 427 26.80 -6.77 -12.62
C GLY A 427 25.76 -6.15 -11.70
N MET A 428 26.12 -5.88 -10.43
CA MET A 428 25.21 -5.44 -9.38
C MET A 428 25.90 -4.52 -8.37
N TYR A 429 25.10 -3.81 -7.58
CA TYR A 429 25.59 -3.09 -6.41
C TYR A 429 25.74 -4.02 -5.20
N ARG A 430 26.86 -3.93 -4.49
CA ARG A 430 27.06 -4.57 -3.18
C ARG A 430 26.40 -3.77 -2.06
N ASP A 431 26.01 -4.44 -0.98
CA ASP A 431 25.28 -3.82 0.15
C ASP A 431 26.09 -2.71 0.83
N ASN A 432 27.39 -2.92 1.00
CA ASN A 432 28.30 -1.96 1.60
C ASN A 432 29.75 -2.25 1.15
N MET A 433 30.70 -1.43 1.60
CA MET A 433 32.10 -1.57 1.16
C MET A 433 32.87 -2.76 1.75
N THR A 434 32.31 -3.48 2.73
CA THR A 434 32.97 -4.57 3.46
C THR A 434 32.46 -5.96 3.06
N THR A 435 31.46 -6.05 2.18
CA THR A 435 30.87 -7.31 1.73
C THR A 435 30.81 -7.42 0.20
N THR A 436 30.53 -8.61 -0.32
CA THR A 436 30.17 -8.86 -1.73
C THR A 436 28.69 -9.20 -1.90
N LEU A 437 27.90 -9.12 -0.82
CA LEU A 437 26.45 -9.38 -0.85
C LEU A 437 25.77 -8.36 -1.75
N THR A 438 24.96 -8.81 -2.71
CA THR A 438 24.17 -7.96 -3.61
C THR A 438 22.72 -7.96 -3.13
N PRO A 439 22.28 -6.96 -2.36
CA PRO A 439 20.98 -7.02 -1.72
C PRO A 439 19.86 -6.66 -2.70
N GLN A 440 18.66 -7.22 -2.46
CA GLN A 440 17.47 -6.98 -3.27
C GLN A 440 17.03 -5.51 -3.23
N ASP A 441 16.99 -4.90 -2.05
CA ASP A 441 16.53 -3.52 -1.82
C ASP A 441 17.36 -2.47 -2.59
N ALA A 442 18.66 -2.37 -2.32
CA ALA A 442 19.51 -1.34 -2.89
C ALA A 442 19.59 -1.45 -4.41
N ASN A 443 19.59 -2.66 -4.96
CA ASN A 443 19.61 -2.89 -6.40
C ASN A 443 18.27 -2.50 -7.07
N SER A 444 17.13 -2.86 -6.45
CA SER A 444 15.81 -2.45 -6.94
C SER A 444 15.64 -0.93 -6.88
N LEU A 445 15.98 -0.32 -5.75
CA LEU A 445 15.93 1.13 -5.56
C LEU A 445 16.92 1.87 -6.48
N ALA A 446 18.09 1.29 -6.78
CA ALA A 446 19.05 1.90 -7.69
C ALA A 446 18.54 2.00 -9.13
N ILE A 447 17.77 1.01 -9.60
CA ILE A 447 17.08 1.14 -10.88
C ILE A 447 15.95 2.16 -10.77
N LEU A 448 15.04 1.98 -9.80
CA LEU A 448 13.82 2.78 -9.69
C LEU A 448 14.10 4.27 -9.51
N PHE A 449 15.13 4.62 -8.73
CA PHE A 449 15.51 6.00 -8.50
C PHE A 449 16.51 6.54 -9.53
N ASN A 450 16.90 5.75 -10.55
CA ASN A 450 17.85 6.15 -11.57
C ASN A 450 19.25 6.48 -11.00
N LEU A 451 19.81 5.59 -10.17
CA LEU A 451 21.21 5.63 -9.73
C LEU A 451 22.16 4.94 -10.69
N THR A 452 21.65 4.07 -11.57
CA THR A 452 22.43 3.46 -12.65
C THR A 452 23.00 4.53 -13.59
N GLN A 453 24.20 4.29 -14.12
CA GLN A 453 24.87 5.17 -15.09
C GLN A 453 24.45 4.87 -16.53
N THR A 454 24.05 3.63 -16.82
CA THR A 454 23.63 3.21 -18.17
C THR A 454 22.42 2.28 -18.13
N LYS A 455 21.73 2.12 -19.27
CA LYS A 455 20.62 1.17 -19.40
C LYS A 455 21.10 -0.28 -19.27
N GLU A 456 22.33 -0.56 -19.69
CA GLU A 456 22.95 -1.88 -19.57
C GLU A 456 23.17 -2.25 -18.10
N GLN A 457 23.56 -1.29 -17.23
CA GLN A 457 23.63 -1.55 -15.79
C GLN A 457 22.25 -1.91 -15.22
N ALA A 458 21.19 -1.17 -15.58
CA ALA A 458 19.84 -1.48 -15.14
C ALA A 458 19.38 -2.87 -15.62
N ALA A 459 19.66 -3.24 -16.86
CA ALA A 459 19.35 -4.56 -17.42
C ALA A 459 20.13 -5.70 -16.73
N LEU A 460 21.42 -5.48 -16.40
CA LEU A 460 22.24 -6.42 -15.65
C LEU A 460 21.71 -6.64 -14.24
N ILE A 461 21.35 -5.57 -13.53
CA ILE A 461 20.77 -5.65 -12.19
C ILE A 461 19.42 -6.39 -12.23
N SER A 462 18.54 -6.02 -13.16
CA SER A 462 17.25 -6.68 -13.34
C SER A 462 17.41 -8.18 -13.57
N THR A 463 18.44 -8.62 -14.30
CA THR A 463 18.77 -10.04 -14.49
C THR A 463 19.42 -10.66 -13.25
N GLY A 464 20.26 -9.90 -12.54
CA GLY A 464 20.93 -10.36 -11.33
C GLY A 464 20.00 -10.61 -10.15
N LEU A 465 18.89 -9.86 -10.06
CA LEU A 465 17.88 -10.00 -9.00
C LEU A 465 17.17 -11.37 -9.04
N GLU A 466 17.00 -11.96 -10.22
CA GLU A 466 16.42 -13.31 -10.39
C GLU A 466 17.17 -14.41 -9.64
N LYS A 467 18.45 -14.19 -9.28
CA LYS A 467 19.23 -15.15 -8.48
C LYS A 467 18.61 -15.42 -7.10
N ASN A 468 17.78 -14.51 -6.62
CA ASN A 468 17.09 -14.65 -5.34
C ASN A 468 15.75 -15.37 -5.49
N TRP A 469 15.29 -15.65 -6.71
CA TRP A 469 13.94 -16.14 -6.95
C TRP A 469 13.81 -17.64 -6.70
N ASN A 470 12.67 -18.02 -6.17
CA ASN A 470 12.17 -19.37 -6.19
C ASN A 470 10.81 -19.44 -6.92
N GLU A 471 10.04 -20.50 -6.71
CA GLU A 471 8.71 -20.68 -7.32
C GLU A 471 7.69 -19.64 -6.86
N LEU A 472 7.89 -19.02 -5.70
CA LEU A 472 6.95 -18.09 -5.07
C LEU A 472 7.42 -16.64 -5.07
N GLY A 473 8.69 -16.35 -5.36
CA GLY A 473 9.21 -14.99 -5.40
C GLY A 473 10.66 -14.85 -4.91
N PRO A 474 11.13 -13.62 -4.67
CA PRO A 474 12.50 -13.35 -4.26
C PRO A 474 12.70 -13.63 -2.76
N VAL A 475 13.52 -14.61 -2.43
CA VAL A 475 13.96 -14.85 -1.04
C VAL A 475 14.99 -13.79 -0.67
N ALA A 476 14.62 -12.91 0.25
CA ALA A 476 15.39 -11.73 0.60
C ALA A 476 16.77 -12.12 1.19
N PRO A 477 17.90 -11.75 0.56
CA PRO A 477 19.23 -12.12 1.07
C PRO A 477 19.54 -11.54 2.46
N LYS A 478 18.89 -10.43 2.80
CA LYS A 478 19.05 -9.75 4.09
C LYS A 478 17.96 -10.12 5.10
N LEU A 479 17.03 -11.00 4.75
CA LEU A 479 16.08 -11.58 5.69
C LEU A 479 15.86 -13.04 5.27
N PRO A 480 16.81 -13.94 5.63
CA PRO A 480 16.80 -15.30 5.13
C PRO A 480 15.47 -16.03 5.37
N ASP A 481 15.15 -16.98 4.50
CA ASP A 481 13.91 -17.76 4.48
C ASP A 481 12.62 -16.93 4.25
N THR A 482 12.73 -15.65 3.91
CA THR A 482 11.57 -14.76 3.82
C THR A 482 11.44 -14.13 2.43
N ILE A 483 10.23 -14.13 1.89
CA ILE A 483 9.81 -13.31 0.76
C ILE A 483 9.13 -12.07 1.33
N SER A 484 9.66 -10.89 1.01
CA SER A 484 9.17 -9.60 1.52
C SER A 484 8.57 -8.77 0.39
N PRO A 485 7.23 -8.73 0.29
CA PRO A 485 6.50 -7.94 -0.70
C PRO A 485 6.80 -6.45 -0.66
N PHE A 486 7.28 -5.94 0.48
CA PHE A 486 7.78 -4.57 0.56
C PHE A 486 8.90 -4.33 -0.45
N ILE A 487 9.92 -5.18 -0.43
CA ILE A 487 11.07 -5.05 -1.33
C ILE A 487 10.74 -5.55 -2.73
N SER A 488 9.97 -6.64 -2.84
CA SER A 488 9.50 -7.13 -4.14
C SER A 488 8.64 -6.11 -4.88
N SER A 489 7.88 -5.26 -4.19
CA SER A 489 7.13 -4.16 -4.82
C SER A 489 8.05 -3.14 -5.50
N PHE A 490 9.25 -2.89 -4.97
CA PHE A 490 10.25 -2.06 -5.66
C PHE A 490 10.94 -2.83 -6.79
N GLU A 491 11.21 -4.13 -6.60
CA GLU A 491 11.81 -4.98 -7.63
C GLU A 491 10.92 -5.13 -8.87
N LEU A 492 9.62 -5.33 -8.67
CA LEU A 492 8.61 -5.38 -9.72
C LEU A 492 8.68 -4.14 -10.61
N GLN A 493 8.70 -2.96 -9.99
CA GLN A 493 8.81 -1.69 -10.70
C GLN A 493 10.18 -1.53 -11.37
N ALA A 494 11.25 -1.96 -10.70
CA ALA A 494 12.60 -1.92 -11.25
C ALA A 494 12.72 -2.74 -12.55
N HIS A 495 12.02 -3.86 -12.67
CA HIS A 495 11.99 -4.63 -13.93
C HIS A 495 11.32 -3.87 -15.07
N PHE A 496 10.18 -3.21 -14.82
CA PHE A 496 9.58 -2.33 -15.82
C PHE A 496 10.48 -1.16 -16.19
N VAL A 497 11.13 -0.50 -15.21
CA VAL A 497 12.05 0.62 -15.47
C VAL A 497 13.30 0.17 -16.24
N ALA A 498 13.78 -1.06 -16.01
CA ALA A 498 14.87 -1.68 -16.77
C ALA A 498 14.44 -2.11 -18.19
N GLY A 499 13.17 -1.95 -18.57
CA GLY A 499 12.63 -2.34 -19.87
C GLY A 499 12.39 -3.85 -20.01
N ASN A 500 12.28 -4.59 -18.90
CA ASN A 500 11.99 -6.01 -18.90
C ASN A 500 10.61 -6.30 -18.30
N ALA A 501 9.57 -5.91 -19.04
CA ALA A 501 8.19 -6.13 -18.66
C ALA A 501 7.85 -7.61 -18.46
N THR A 502 8.40 -8.52 -19.28
CA THR A 502 8.17 -9.97 -19.13
C THR A 502 8.66 -10.49 -17.78
N ARG A 503 9.84 -10.05 -17.33
CA ARG A 503 10.35 -10.40 -15.99
C ARG A 503 9.48 -9.81 -14.88
N ALA A 504 9.02 -8.57 -15.05
CA ALA A 504 8.08 -7.97 -14.11
C ALA A 504 6.79 -8.80 -13.99
N MET A 505 6.23 -9.25 -15.11
CA MET A 505 5.05 -10.13 -15.11
C MET A 505 5.31 -11.49 -14.45
N ASP A 506 6.46 -12.12 -14.70
CA ASP A 506 6.82 -13.40 -14.04
C ASP A 506 6.90 -13.25 -12.51
N LEU A 507 7.52 -12.18 -12.01
CA LEU A 507 7.51 -11.88 -10.57
C LEU A 507 6.09 -11.66 -10.05
N LEU A 508 5.27 -10.93 -10.81
CA LEU A 508 3.87 -10.66 -10.49
C LEU A 508 3.06 -11.96 -10.34
N HIS A 509 3.24 -12.90 -11.28
CA HIS A 509 2.60 -14.22 -11.31
C HIS A 509 3.05 -15.16 -10.17
N ARG A 510 4.32 -15.11 -9.76
CA ARG A 510 4.86 -15.94 -8.68
C ARG A 510 4.34 -15.48 -7.33
N GLU A 511 4.61 -14.23 -7.00
CA GLU A 511 4.47 -13.74 -5.62
C GLU A 511 3.03 -13.35 -5.30
N TRP A 512 2.44 -12.46 -6.09
CA TRP A 512 1.06 -12.04 -5.85
C TRP A 512 0.06 -13.07 -6.35
N GLY A 513 0.44 -13.88 -7.35
CA GLY A 513 -0.32 -15.06 -7.75
C GLY A 513 -0.46 -16.05 -6.60
N TYR A 514 0.63 -16.33 -5.88
CA TYR A 514 0.59 -17.14 -4.66
C TYR A 514 -0.31 -16.51 -3.59
N MET A 515 -0.14 -15.22 -3.29
CA MET A 515 -0.95 -14.54 -2.25
C MET A 515 -2.45 -14.63 -2.51
N LEU A 516 -2.89 -14.52 -3.76
CA LEU A 516 -4.32 -14.53 -4.10
C LEU A 516 -4.91 -15.92 -4.31
N SER A 517 -4.08 -16.95 -4.54
CA SER A 517 -4.55 -18.30 -4.83
C SER A 517 -4.37 -19.29 -3.67
N THR A 518 -3.45 -19.03 -2.74
CA THR A 518 -3.19 -19.92 -1.60
C THR A 518 -4.41 -20.04 -0.69
N ASN A 519 -4.71 -21.25 -0.22
CA ASN A 519 -5.80 -21.49 0.74
C ASN A 519 -5.45 -21.02 2.16
N LEU A 520 -4.23 -20.53 2.37
CA LEU A 520 -3.79 -19.96 3.64
C LEU A 520 -4.23 -18.50 3.79
N SER A 521 -4.45 -17.78 2.69
CA SER A 521 -4.70 -16.34 2.69
C SER A 521 -6.19 -15.99 2.67
N VAL A 522 -6.48 -14.70 2.81
CA VAL A 522 -7.84 -14.15 2.74
C VAL A 522 -8.36 -13.97 1.31
N GLN A 523 -7.48 -14.09 0.29
CA GLN A 523 -7.78 -14.03 -1.15
C GLN A 523 -8.53 -12.75 -1.62
N SER A 524 -8.42 -11.67 -0.85
CA SER A 524 -9.06 -10.37 -1.13
C SER A 524 -8.16 -9.17 -0.82
N THR A 525 -7.16 -9.34 0.04
CA THR A 525 -6.09 -8.39 0.35
C THR A 525 -4.73 -9.08 0.27
N LEU A 526 -3.65 -8.31 0.43
CA LEU A 526 -2.27 -8.77 0.20
C LEU A 526 -1.52 -8.97 1.53
N LEU A 527 -0.84 -10.13 1.63
CA LEU A 527 -0.08 -10.55 2.79
C LEU A 527 1.08 -9.61 3.07
N GLU A 528 1.40 -9.39 4.33
CA GLU A 528 2.60 -8.71 4.78
C GLU A 528 3.88 -9.36 4.25
N GLY A 529 3.90 -10.69 4.19
CA GLY A 529 4.99 -11.47 3.65
C GLY A 529 4.80 -12.93 4.03
N PHE A 530 5.70 -13.78 3.56
CA PHE A 530 5.65 -15.22 3.82
C PHE A 530 7.04 -15.82 3.70
N THR A 531 7.20 -17.06 4.14
CA THR A 531 8.48 -17.77 4.06
C THR A 531 8.77 -18.29 2.65
N ALA A 532 10.00 -18.71 2.38
CA ALA A 532 10.39 -19.24 1.08
C ALA A 532 9.56 -20.46 0.63
N ASN A 533 8.93 -21.19 1.56
CA ASN A 533 8.05 -22.33 1.27
C ASN A 533 6.55 -21.97 1.23
N GLY A 534 6.19 -20.69 1.36
CA GLY A 534 4.81 -20.22 1.35
C GLY A 534 4.13 -20.14 2.71
N SER A 535 4.72 -20.70 3.79
CA SER A 535 4.09 -20.63 5.11
C SER A 535 3.99 -19.19 5.64
N LEU A 536 2.99 -18.95 6.50
CA LEU A 536 2.75 -17.67 7.18
C LEU A 536 3.79 -17.34 8.27
N GLY A 537 4.90 -18.08 8.38
CA GLY A 537 5.97 -17.81 9.33
C GLY A 537 6.84 -16.60 8.97
N TYR A 538 6.29 -15.54 8.38
CA TYR A 538 7.03 -14.34 7.99
C TYR A 538 7.80 -13.79 9.20
N ARG A 539 9.11 -13.57 9.06
CA ARG A 539 9.97 -13.07 10.14
C ARG A 539 9.94 -13.89 11.44
N ALA A 540 9.57 -15.18 11.38
CA ALA A 540 9.50 -16.03 12.57
C ALA A 540 10.76 -15.95 13.47
N ASN A 541 11.94 -15.95 12.84
CA ASN A 541 13.24 -15.86 13.52
C ASN A 541 13.70 -14.43 13.84
N VAL A 542 12.96 -13.39 13.43
CA VAL A 542 13.36 -11.97 13.50
C VAL A 542 12.20 -11.09 13.96
N GLY A 543 11.92 -11.17 15.26
CA GLY A 543 11.00 -10.28 15.97
C GLY A 543 9.56 -10.77 16.03
N TYR A 544 9.15 -11.78 15.23
CA TYR A 544 7.78 -12.32 15.29
C TYR A 544 7.67 -13.60 16.13
N ASN A 545 8.73 -13.96 16.86
CA ASN A 545 8.68 -14.98 17.92
C ASN A 545 8.05 -16.32 17.49
N HIS A 546 8.27 -16.75 16.24
CA HIS A 546 7.65 -17.93 15.64
C HIS A 546 6.11 -17.94 15.62
N ASP A 547 5.50 -16.76 15.68
CA ASP A 547 4.06 -16.58 15.64
C ASP A 547 3.59 -16.32 14.21
N ALA A 548 3.10 -17.38 13.56
CA ALA A 548 2.53 -17.29 12.22
C ALA A 548 1.13 -16.66 12.19
N ALA A 549 0.44 -16.54 13.34
CA ALA A 549 -0.86 -15.86 13.42
C ALA A 549 -0.71 -14.33 13.47
N TYR A 550 0.49 -13.84 13.81
CA TYR A 550 0.80 -12.41 13.85
C TYR A 550 0.91 -11.79 12.46
N THR A 551 1.38 -12.51 11.44
CA THR A 551 1.55 -12.00 10.06
C THR A 551 0.24 -11.40 9.53
N SER A 552 0.28 -10.15 9.03
CA SER A 552 -0.92 -9.46 8.54
C SER A 552 -1.33 -9.97 7.15
N HIS A 553 -2.63 -10.10 6.89
CA HIS A 553 -3.16 -10.47 5.57
C HIS A 553 -3.66 -9.27 4.76
N ALA A 554 -3.69 -8.09 5.37
CA ALA A 554 -3.84 -6.82 4.69
C ALA A 554 -2.69 -5.90 5.10
N HIS A 555 -1.68 -5.75 4.23
CA HIS A 555 -0.51 -4.89 4.49
C HIS A 555 -0.19 -3.99 3.30
N GLY A 556 -0.10 -2.69 3.55
CA GLY A 556 -0.05 -1.66 2.51
C GLY A 556 1.23 -1.72 1.67
N TRP A 557 2.33 -2.19 2.27
CA TRP A 557 3.62 -2.32 1.60
C TRP A 557 3.66 -3.39 0.50
N SER A 558 2.63 -4.24 0.40
CA SER A 558 2.53 -5.34 -0.56
C SER A 558 1.78 -4.94 -1.82
N THR A 559 1.30 -3.70 -1.88
CA THR A 559 0.31 -3.26 -2.88
C THR A 559 0.92 -2.76 -4.18
N GLY A 560 2.24 -2.90 -4.35
CA GLY A 560 3.00 -2.47 -5.52
C GLY A 560 2.41 -2.81 -6.90
N PRO A 561 1.78 -3.99 -7.12
CA PRO A 561 1.16 -4.30 -8.40
C PRO A 561 0.10 -3.29 -8.84
N THR A 562 -0.63 -2.69 -7.90
CA THR A 562 -1.72 -1.76 -8.22
C THR A 562 -1.19 -0.55 -8.99
N SER A 563 -0.23 0.16 -8.40
CA SER A 563 0.42 1.28 -9.08
C SER A 563 1.26 0.82 -10.27
N ALA A 564 1.94 -0.33 -10.19
CA ALA A 564 2.80 -0.80 -11.28
C ALA A 564 2.02 -1.12 -12.57
N LEU A 565 0.85 -1.76 -12.46
CA LEU A 565 -0.01 -2.06 -13.59
C LEU A 565 -0.55 -0.79 -14.25
N THR A 566 -0.97 0.21 -13.45
CA THR A 566 -1.39 1.51 -13.98
C THR A 566 -0.23 2.27 -14.65
N ILE A 567 0.92 2.34 -13.99
CA ILE A 567 2.05 3.18 -14.43
C ILE A 567 2.83 2.57 -15.59
N TYR A 568 3.00 1.24 -15.62
CA TYR A 568 3.90 0.59 -16.59
C TYR A 568 3.16 -0.25 -17.64
N VAL A 569 2.13 -1.02 -17.26
CA VAL A 569 1.38 -1.84 -18.24
C VAL A 569 0.42 -0.96 -19.02
N LEU A 570 -0.49 -0.26 -18.33
CA LEU A 570 -1.33 0.75 -18.97
C LEU A 570 -0.45 1.91 -19.48
N GLY A 571 0.60 2.26 -18.73
CA GLY A 571 1.58 3.27 -19.10
C GLY A 571 1.26 4.67 -18.59
N LEU A 572 0.18 4.85 -17.84
CA LEU A 572 -0.38 6.15 -17.48
C LEU A 572 0.16 6.62 -16.11
N SER A 573 0.80 7.78 -16.06
CA SER A 573 1.29 8.36 -14.80
C SER A 573 1.29 9.90 -14.82
N VAL A 574 1.21 10.49 -13.63
CA VAL A 574 1.43 11.94 -13.46
C VAL A 574 2.92 12.23 -13.32
N THR A 575 3.40 13.27 -13.98
CA THR A 575 4.80 13.74 -13.90
C THR A 575 4.91 15.15 -13.32
N GLY A 576 3.79 15.86 -13.26
CA GLY A 576 3.64 17.17 -12.62
C GLY A 576 2.49 17.16 -11.62
N VAL A 577 2.39 18.24 -10.85
CA VAL A 577 1.41 18.39 -9.77
C VAL A 577 -0.02 18.15 -10.27
N GLN A 578 -0.72 17.19 -9.66
CA GLN A 578 -2.08 16.76 -10.00
C GLN A 578 -2.25 16.28 -11.45
N GLY A 579 -1.16 15.97 -12.16
CA GLY A 579 -1.20 15.64 -13.58
C GLY A 579 -1.20 16.85 -14.52
N SER A 580 -0.76 18.03 -14.06
CA SER A 580 -0.54 19.19 -14.95
C SER A 580 0.38 18.83 -16.12
N THR A 581 1.37 17.98 -15.85
CA THR A 581 2.05 17.17 -16.86
C THR A 581 1.88 15.69 -16.55
N TRP A 582 1.82 14.87 -17.59
CA TRP A 582 1.59 13.43 -17.49
C TRP A 582 2.39 12.65 -18.54
N GLN A 583 2.42 11.34 -18.39
CA GLN A 583 3.05 10.42 -19.34
C GLN A 583 2.08 9.29 -19.69
N ILE A 584 2.13 8.85 -20.95
CA ILE A 584 1.54 7.60 -21.42
C ILE A 584 2.62 6.78 -22.14
N ALA A 585 3.17 5.78 -21.45
CA ALA A 585 4.29 4.95 -21.91
C ALA A 585 4.00 3.45 -21.71
N PRO A 586 3.10 2.86 -22.52
CA PRO A 586 2.67 1.48 -22.31
C PRO A 586 3.80 0.46 -22.53
N GLN A 587 3.91 -0.50 -21.63
CA GLN A 587 4.73 -1.70 -21.80
C GLN A 587 3.82 -2.91 -21.97
N THR A 588 3.70 -3.38 -23.22
CA THR A 588 2.63 -4.32 -23.58
C THR A 588 2.77 -5.68 -22.90
N ALA A 589 4.01 -6.11 -22.60
CA ALA A 589 4.32 -7.43 -22.03
C ALA A 589 3.69 -8.61 -22.78
N GLY A 590 3.35 -8.43 -24.07
CA GLY A 590 2.62 -9.43 -24.88
C GLY A 590 1.11 -9.50 -24.61
N LEU A 591 0.56 -8.68 -23.71
CA LEU A 591 -0.88 -8.63 -23.43
C LEU A 591 -1.66 -8.08 -24.64
N PRO A 592 -2.90 -8.55 -24.88
CA PRO A 592 -3.70 -8.10 -26.02
C PRO A 592 -4.25 -6.68 -25.86
N GLY A 593 -4.33 -6.18 -24.62
CA GLY A 593 -4.86 -4.86 -24.31
C GLY A 593 -4.89 -4.58 -22.81
N ALA A 594 -4.94 -3.30 -22.47
CA ALA A 594 -5.20 -2.82 -21.12
C ALA A 594 -6.04 -1.55 -21.17
N GLU A 595 -6.88 -1.36 -20.16
CA GLU A 595 -7.69 -0.17 -19.95
C GLU A 595 -7.57 0.26 -18.49
N GLY A 596 -7.57 1.54 -18.22
CA GLY A 596 -7.63 2.05 -16.85
C GLY A 596 -7.51 3.56 -16.79
N GLY A 597 -7.60 4.06 -15.58
CA GLY A 597 -7.55 5.50 -15.35
C GLY A 597 -7.68 5.84 -13.88
N PHE A 598 -7.52 7.13 -13.59
CA PHE A 598 -7.73 7.72 -12.27
C PHE A 598 -8.18 9.18 -12.43
N GLU A 599 -8.71 9.75 -11.36
CA GLU A 599 -9.11 11.16 -11.33
C GLU A 599 -8.17 11.96 -10.44
N THR A 600 -7.85 13.18 -10.86
CA THR A 600 -7.26 14.21 -9.99
C THR A 600 -8.20 15.41 -9.91
N SER A 601 -7.85 16.43 -9.12
CA SER A 601 -8.61 17.69 -9.09
C SER A 601 -8.67 18.43 -10.43
N LEU A 602 -7.78 18.09 -11.38
CA LEU A 602 -7.80 18.64 -12.74
C LEU A 602 -8.82 17.92 -13.65
N GLY A 603 -9.30 16.74 -13.24
CA GLY A 603 -10.23 15.90 -13.99
C GLY A 603 -9.70 14.47 -14.18
N ARG A 604 -10.37 13.72 -15.06
CA ARG A 604 -10.05 12.32 -15.34
C ARG A 604 -8.87 12.15 -16.28
N PHE A 605 -8.07 11.13 -16.01
CA PHE A 605 -7.01 10.61 -16.85
C PHE A 605 -7.35 9.15 -17.16
N ASP A 606 -7.77 8.89 -18.40
CA ASP A 606 -8.19 7.56 -18.86
C ASP A 606 -7.35 7.16 -20.06
N ALA A 607 -6.98 5.88 -20.13
CA ALA A 607 -6.28 5.31 -21.26
C ALA A 607 -6.80 3.91 -21.55
N ALA A 608 -6.83 3.54 -22.82
CA ALA A 608 -7.13 2.19 -23.27
C ALA A 608 -6.28 1.88 -24.50
N TRP A 609 -5.60 0.75 -24.50
CA TRP A 609 -4.89 0.29 -25.68
C TRP A 609 -5.19 -1.16 -26.00
N THR A 610 -5.11 -1.47 -27.29
CA THR A 610 -5.17 -2.82 -27.83
C THR A 610 -3.99 -3.03 -28.78
N THR A 611 -3.56 -4.27 -28.91
CA THR A 611 -2.43 -4.61 -29.76
C THR A 611 -2.66 -5.90 -30.53
N THR A 612 -2.07 -5.95 -31.71
CA THR A 612 -1.93 -7.12 -32.58
C THR A 612 -0.47 -7.20 -33.01
N GLU A 613 -0.08 -8.25 -33.73
CA GLU A 613 1.30 -8.39 -34.24
C GLU A 613 1.78 -7.17 -35.08
N THR A 614 0.86 -6.45 -35.72
CA THR A 614 1.22 -5.37 -36.66
C THR A 614 0.68 -4.01 -36.28
N THR A 615 -0.16 -3.91 -35.25
CA THR A 615 -0.85 -2.66 -34.92
C THR A 615 -1.00 -2.48 -33.43
N PHE A 616 -0.62 -1.30 -32.95
CA PHE A 616 -0.90 -0.79 -31.62
C PHE A 616 -1.89 0.37 -31.74
N ALA A 617 -3.00 0.31 -31.02
CA ALA A 617 -4.02 1.35 -30.99
C ALA A 617 -4.26 1.79 -29.55
N LEU A 618 -4.15 3.08 -29.29
CA LEU A 618 -4.31 3.71 -27.97
C LEU A 618 -5.33 4.84 -28.07
N THR A 619 -6.25 4.90 -27.13
CA THR A 619 -7.05 6.07 -26.83
C THR A 619 -6.62 6.61 -25.48
N VAL A 620 -6.39 7.92 -25.39
CA VAL A 620 -6.07 8.61 -24.15
C VAL A 620 -6.96 9.82 -24.01
N ASN A 621 -7.53 10.03 -22.82
CA ASN A 621 -8.37 11.17 -22.49
C ASN A 621 -7.87 11.80 -21.19
N THR A 622 -7.45 13.06 -21.25
CA THR A 622 -6.92 13.81 -20.11
C THR A 622 -7.50 15.22 -20.06
N PRO A 623 -7.37 15.96 -18.95
CA PRO A 623 -7.93 17.31 -18.88
C PRO A 623 -7.26 18.26 -19.88
N THR A 624 -8.05 19.10 -20.56
CA THR A 624 -7.59 19.92 -21.70
C THR A 624 -6.48 20.93 -21.37
N ALA A 625 -6.32 21.31 -20.10
CA ALA A 625 -5.29 22.25 -19.64
C ALA A 625 -4.00 21.57 -19.15
N THR A 626 -3.73 20.34 -19.60
CA THR A 626 -2.55 19.54 -19.23
C THR A 626 -1.68 19.26 -20.45
N GLU A 627 -0.46 18.76 -20.23
CA GLU A 627 0.46 18.35 -21.29
C GLU A 627 1.02 16.95 -21.03
N GLY A 628 1.03 16.10 -22.05
CA GLY A 628 1.43 14.70 -21.95
C GLY A 628 2.64 14.36 -22.79
N LEU A 629 3.44 13.39 -22.33
CA LEU A 629 4.45 12.73 -23.13
C LEU A 629 3.99 11.31 -23.47
N PHE A 630 3.73 11.02 -24.75
CA PHE A 630 3.53 9.67 -25.25
C PHE A 630 4.87 9.03 -25.60
N LEU A 631 5.07 7.78 -25.18
CA LEU A 631 6.15 6.91 -25.65
C LEU A 631 5.55 5.68 -26.32
N LEU A 632 5.87 5.50 -27.61
CA LEU A 632 5.48 4.32 -28.37
C LEU A 632 6.12 3.05 -27.76
N PRO A 633 5.38 1.95 -27.57
CA PRO A 633 5.96 0.70 -27.09
C PRO A 633 7.11 0.24 -27.99
N VAL A 634 8.14 -0.36 -27.38
CA VAL A 634 9.41 -0.69 -28.05
C VAL A 634 9.23 -1.65 -29.22
N GLU A 635 8.22 -2.51 -29.14
CA GLU A 635 7.86 -3.51 -30.14
C GLU A 635 7.35 -2.88 -31.44
N PHE A 636 6.93 -1.61 -31.39
CA PHE A 636 6.42 -0.85 -32.53
C PHE A 636 7.40 0.23 -33.01
N GLU A 637 8.64 0.24 -32.52
CA GLU A 637 9.65 1.20 -32.99
C GLU A 637 9.83 1.14 -34.52
N GLY A 638 9.90 2.32 -35.17
CA GLY A 638 9.95 2.43 -36.63
C GLY A 638 8.60 2.30 -37.35
N SER A 639 7.50 2.06 -36.63
CA SER A 639 6.15 2.03 -37.22
C SER A 639 5.68 3.39 -37.77
N SER A 640 4.74 3.36 -38.70
CA SER A 640 4.03 4.57 -39.12
C SER A 640 3.00 4.93 -38.05
N VAL A 641 3.13 6.11 -37.43
CA VAL A 641 2.22 6.58 -36.38
C VAL A 641 1.23 7.62 -36.92
N LYS A 642 -0.03 7.49 -36.52
CA LYS A 642 -1.08 8.47 -36.73
C LYS A 642 -1.65 8.92 -35.39
N VAL A 643 -1.92 10.21 -35.25
CA VAL A 643 -2.69 10.80 -34.15
C VAL A 643 -3.92 11.46 -34.76
N ASP A 644 -5.10 11.09 -34.27
CA ASP A 644 -6.39 11.59 -34.76
C ASP A 644 -6.52 11.48 -36.29
N GLY A 645 -6.05 10.34 -36.81
CA GLY A 645 -6.04 10.01 -38.24
C GLY A 645 -4.92 10.65 -39.07
N LYS A 646 -4.16 11.60 -38.52
CA LYS A 646 -3.09 12.33 -39.22
C LYS A 646 -1.73 11.70 -38.93
N LYS A 647 -0.92 11.49 -39.97
CA LYS A 647 0.43 10.95 -39.80
C LYS A 647 1.31 11.97 -39.06
N VAL A 648 2.02 11.50 -38.03
CA VAL A 648 2.96 12.31 -37.25
C VAL A 648 4.37 11.71 -37.33
N ALA A 649 5.38 12.54 -37.09
CA ALA A 649 6.75 12.08 -36.85
C ALA A 649 6.97 12.03 -35.33
N LEU A 650 7.68 10.99 -34.87
CA LEU A 650 8.11 10.87 -33.48
C LEU A 650 9.54 11.40 -33.34
N ASP A 651 9.88 11.92 -32.16
CA ASP A 651 11.27 12.13 -31.75
C ASP A 651 11.77 10.86 -31.03
N GLY A 652 12.52 10.03 -31.75
CA GLY A 652 12.77 8.65 -31.36
C GLY A 652 11.47 7.87 -31.26
N ARG A 653 11.04 7.55 -30.04
CA ARG A 653 9.74 6.91 -29.73
C ARG A 653 8.72 7.88 -29.13
N SER A 654 9.05 9.15 -28.98
CA SER A 654 8.28 10.09 -28.17
C SER A 654 7.46 11.08 -28.98
N LEU A 655 6.36 11.55 -28.39
CA LEU A 655 5.51 12.61 -28.91
C LEU A 655 4.89 13.39 -27.75
N VAL A 656 4.94 14.72 -27.84
CA VAL A 656 4.19 15.59 -26.92
C VAL A 656 2.74 15.67 -27.37
N LEU A 657 1.83 15.51 -26.41
CA LEU A 657 0.39 15.60 -26.58
C LEU A 657 -0.15 16.75 -25.75
N SER A 658 -1.09 17.51 -26.31
CA SER A 658 -1.95 18.35 -25.49
C SER A 658 -2.88 17.50 -24.64
N GLY A 659 -3.45 18.08 -23.59
CA GLY A 659 -4.59 17.49 -22.90
C GLY A 659 -5.82 17.41 -23.80
N GLY A 660 -6.68 16.42 -23.53
CA GLY A 660 -7.89 16.13 -24.30
C GLY A 660 -7.95 14.68 -24.75
N GLU A 661 -8.88 14.39 -25.64
CA GLU A 661 -9.05 13.06 -26.23
C GLU A 661 -8.17 12.92 -27.48
N HIS A 662 -7.34 11.88 -27.51
CA HIS A 662 -6.47 11.54 -28.63
C HIS A 662 -6.53 10.04 -28.95
N GLY A 663 -6.65 9.74 -30.25
CA GLY A 663 -6.51 8.39 -30.79
C GLY A 663 -5.18 8.20 -31.51
N ILE A 664 -4.36 7.28 -31.03
CA ILE A 664 -3.03 6.97 -31.57
C ILE A 664 -3.04 5.57 -32.20
N VAL A 665 -2.57 5.46 -33.44
CA VAL A 665 -2.40 4.18 -34.12
C VAL A 665 -1.00 4.09 -34.69
N ALA A 666 -0.26 3.05 -34.31
CA ALA A 666 1.02 2.69 -34.88
C ALA A 666 0.90 1.39 -35.69
N THR A 667 1.39 1.40 -36.92
CA THR A 667 1.35 0.22 -37.80
C THR A 667 2.72 -0.08 -38.37
N VAL A 668 3.19 -1.32 -38.17
CA VAL A 668 4.43 -1.83 -38.75
C VAL A 668 4.23 -1.96 -40.27
N ARG A 669 5.13 -1.40 -41.07
CA ARG A 669 5.14 -1.66 -42.52
C ARG A 669 5.76 -3.03 -42.76
N ARG A 670 4.99 -3.95 -43.36
CA ARG A 670 5.55 -5.17 -43.94
C ARG A 670 6.28 -4.86 -45.24
#